data_AF-A0A3Q2ZK41-F1
#
_entry.id   AF-A0A3Q2ZK41-F1
#
_cell.length_a   1.000
_cell.length_b   1.000
_cell.length_c   1.000
_cell.angle_alpha   90.00
_cell.angle_beta   90.00
_cell.angle_gamma   90.00
#
_symmetry.space_group_name_H-M   'P 1'
#
loop_
_entity.id
_entity.type
_entity.pdbx_description
1 polymer ?
#
loop_
_entity_poly.entity_id
_entity_poly.type
_entity_poly.pdbx_seq_one_letter_code
_entity_poly.pdbx_strand_id
1 'polypeptide(L)'
;MPVKAEYRQRGSVQYEFSTELLQTPIQLVKVTNLQTQIEAVLSHIVANNVERVHDDAPLRFWEFIQLLRMAKLEDLQMVWRQHKTNPAYRQWILDTLPSVGTPVALRFIIQRFEAAELSTVEVAQALIASVHMVTANHEAIQLFDSLRVNPKIKTNPVLNEIVLLGYGTMVSKYCADKPVCPVELVKPIHTLLAESVSKGETWQMISILKVLSNAGHPMSLKPITKVLPIHGTAATSLPTRVHAEAIMALRNIAKKEPRLVQEMALQLYMDKALHPELRMLACIVIFETRPAVGLVTSLANLLKMEENLQFHAGSSSQKSRSSASSFEAIYNKNKFLGTENAPAFAVILQAVRTDGKLQGYQITGYADKTNARLQLILAALAADNNWRLCADGVLLSKHKATAKIAWGQACKQYDLTVTAETGLLGPSPAARLRMTWNQLPVVFKRYAKKAYDYIPAYVLESFIRSRDNNSVDQLSFTVAATSERTLDLIFKTPTYITVLKKNLRRAILVQVPNCLLFFFHSAECSSIRDTVTTFNNRKYKNEMPQYCYQILAQDCSEEMKFMVLLRKDDNVHNHINVKIADIDIDLYLRDTNVVVKVNGREVPTSHLPYQHPTAKIEIRPNKDGISVYAPSLGLHEVYFDKNSWKIKVADWIKGQTCGLCGKADGEIRQEYRTSNGRVTKNAVSFAHSWVLPAENCRDTTGNMKDLTRTEFEFNSFLYCLDLLVCADAAVIPQDFYNYSVDMRETTQAHLACSCTPQCA
;
A
#
# COMPACT_ATOMS: atom_id res chain seq x y z
N MET A 1 14.80 0.40 -76.42
CA MET A 1 14.96 -0.79 -75.55
C MET A 1 14.21 -0.54 -74.25
N PRO A 2 13.21 -1.34 -73.87
CA PRO A 2 12.67 -1.28 -72.52
C PRO A 2 13.66 -1.97 -71.57
N VAL A 3 14.04 -1.23 -70.52
CA VAL A 3 14.93 -1.70 -69.45
C VAL A 3 14.26 -2.88 -68.75
N LYS A 4 14.89 -4.07 -68.84
CA LYS A 4 14.54 -5.22 -67.99
C LYS A 4 14.93 -4.89 -66.55
N ALA A 5 14.05 -4.21 -65.81
CA ALA A 5 14.14 -4.16 -64.36
C ALA A 5 13.31 -5.33 -63.81
N GLU A 6 13.91 -6.18 -62.97
CA GLU A 6 13.16 -7.14 -62.16
C GLU A 6 12.30 -6.38 -61.15
N TYR A 7 11.02 -6.20 -61.49
CA TYR A 7 10.04 -5.70 -60.53
C TYR A 7 9.74 -6.80 -59.51
N ARG A 8 10.46 -6.80 -58.39
CA ARG A 8 10.10 -7.64 -57.24
C ARG A 8 8.82 -7.09 -56.63
N GLN A 9 7.77 -7.91 -56.59
CA GLN A 9 6.51 -7.59 -55.92
C GLN A 9 6.79 -7.35 -54.43
N ARG A 10 6.56 -6.13 -53.94
CA ARG A 10 6.89 -5.66 -52.59
C ARG A 10 5.66 -5.48 -51.68
N GLY A 11 4.58 -6.20 -51.97
CA GLY A 11 3.32 -6.07 -51.23
C GLY A 11 2.44 -4.92 -51.74
N SER A 12 1.47 -4.50 -50.91
CA SER A 12 0.49 -3.46 -51.26
C SER A 12 0.94 -2.05 -50.87
N VAL A 13 0.14 -1.02 -51.20
CA VAL A 13 0.39 0.38 -50.75
C VAL A 13 0.11 0.56 -49.25
N GLN A 14 -0.57 -0.39 -48.61
CA GLN A 14 -0.75 -0.37 -47.15
C GLN A 14 0.60 -0.60 -46.48
N TYR A 15 0.90 0.22 -45.48
CA TYR A 15 2.13 0.12 -44.71
C TYR A 15 2.23 -1.26 -44.04
N GLU A 16 3.14 -2.10 -44.53
CA GLU A 16 3.47 -3.39 -43.94
C GLU A 16 4.60 -3.18 -42.92
N PHE A 17 4.35 -3.54 -41.66
CA PHE A 17 5.40 -3.51 -40.64
C PHE A 17 6.55 -4.45 -41.07
N SER A 18 7.78 -3.96 -41.00
CA SER A 18 8.98 -4.78 -41.16
C SER A 18 8.93 -5.98 -40.19
N THR A 19 9.42 -7.15 -40.64
CA THR A 19 9.60 -8.32 -39.75
C THR A 19 10.76 -8.15 -38.77
N GLU A 20 11.51 -7.05 -38.88
CA GLU A 20 12.55 -6.65 -37.94
C GLU A 20 11.91 -6.32 -36.59
N LEU A 21 12.39 -7.00 -35.53
CA LEU A 21 11.90 -6.89 -34.16
C LEU A 21 11.63 -5.43 -33.76
N LEU A 22 10.46 -5.19 -33.15
CA LEU A 22 10.06 -3.95 -32.47
C LEU A 22 11.25 -3.28 -31.75
N GLN A 23 11.90 -2.33 -32.43
CA GLN A 23 12.98 -1.55 -31.85
C GLN A 23 12.36 -0.50 -30.92
N THR A 24 12.52 -0.68 -29.61
CA THR A 24 12.13 0.34 -28.63
C THR A 24 13.02 1.59 -28.79
N PRO A 25 12.51 2.82 -28.55
CA PRO A 25 13.14 4.07 -29.02
C PRO A 25 14.42 4.50 -28.28
N ILE A 26 15.03 3.63 -27.48
CA ILE A 26 16.16 3.99 -26.63
C ILE A 26 17.38 3.19 -27.10
N GLN A 27 18.25 3.90 -27.84
CA GLN A 27 19.53 3.49 -28.45
C GLN A 27 19.46 2.52 -29.63
N LEU A 28 19.76 3.07 -30.82
CA LEU A 28 20.24 2.32 -31.97
C LEU A 28 21.62 1.74 -31.65
N VAL A 29 21.69 0.47 -31.26
CA VAL A 29 22.96 -0.23 -31.10
C VAL A 29 23.57 -0.44 -32.49
N LYS A 30 24.68 0.24 -32.80
CA LYS A 30 25.40 0.04 -34.06
C LYS A 30 26.23 -1.24 -33.97
N VAL A 31 25.68 -2.33 -34.51
CA VAL A 31 26.36 -3.63 -34.53
C VAL A 31 27.44 -3.65 -35.62
N THR A 32 28.70 -3.76 -35.23
CA THR A 32 29.83 -3.97 -36.16
C THR A 32 30.25 -5.43 -36.20
N ASN A 33 30.46 -6.04 -35.03
CA ASN A 33 30.68 -7.47 -34.86
C ASN A 33 29.94 -7.94 -33.61
N LEU A 34 28.84 -8.67 -33.83
CA LEU A 34 27.90 -9.07 -32.79
C LEU A 34 28.56 -9.89 -31.67
N GLN A 35 29.37 -10.88 -32.03
CA GLN A 35 30.00 -11.77 -31.06
C GLN A 35 30.95 -11.03 -30.12
N THR A 36 31.83 -10.20 -30.69
CA THR A 36 32.80 -9.43 -29.88
C THR A 36 32.11 -8.44 -28.96
N GLN A 37 30.99 -7.84 -29.39
CA GLN A 37 30.22 -6.91 -28.57
C GLN A 37 29.49 -7.64 -27.43
N ILE A 38 28.89 -8.81 -27.70
CA ILE A 38 28.26 -9.65 -26.67
C ILE A 38 29.28 -9.99 -25.58
N GLU A 39 30.48 -10.43 -25.97
CA GLU A 39 31.54 -10.81 -25.03
C GLU A 39 32.06 -9.62 -24.22
N ALA A 40 32.27 -8.47 -24.87
CA ALA A 40 32.73 -7.26 -24.21
C ALA A 40 31.72 -6.75 -23.17
N VAL A 41 30.44 -6.70 -23.55
CA VAL A 41 29.36 -6.25 -22.64
C VAL A 41 29.17 -7.24 -21.50
N LEU A 42 29.16 -8.55 -21.77
CA LEU A 42 29.04 -9.57 -20.73
C LEU A 42 30.21 -9.50 -19.73
N SER A 43 31.43 -9.39 -20.21
CA SER A 43 32.62 -9.26 -19.36
C SER A 43 32.57 -7.99 -18.51
N HIS A 44 32.11 -6.87 -19.09
CA HIS A 44 31.93 -5.61 -18.35
C HIS A 44 30.86 -5.74 -17.26
N ILE A 45 29.72 -6.37 -17.56
CA ILE A 45 28.67 -6.59 -16.57
C ILE A 45 29.20 -7.46 -15.42
N VAL A 46 29.90 -8.55 -15.73
CA VAL A 46 30.41 -9.44 -14.68
C VAL A 46 31.49 -8.77 -13.83
N ALA A 47 32.45 -8.10 -14.45
CA ALA A 47 33.58 -7.49 -13.75
C ALA A 47 33.17 -6.33 -12.84
N ASN A 48 32.19 -5.52 -13.27
CA ASN A 48 31.83 -4.29 -12.55
C ASN A 48 30.66 -4.44 -11.58
N ASN A 49 30.03 -5.62 -11.48
CA ASN A 49 28.85 -5.84 -10.62
C ASN A 49 29.08 -6.95 -9.57
N VAL A 50 30.25 -6.97 -8.93
CA VAL A 50 30.62 -8.00 -7.93
C VAL A 50 30.12 -7.64 -6.52
N GLU A 51 30.50 -6.47 -5.98
CA GLU A 51 30.10 -6.04 -4.63
C GLU A 51 28.99 -4.98 -4.61
N ARG A 52 29.00 -4.09 -5.61
CA ARG A 52 28.01 -3.02 -5.82
C ARG A 52 27.62 -3.02 -7.28
N VAL A 53 26.37 -2.68 -7.57
CA VAL A 53 25.89 -2.53 -8.94
C VAL A 53 26.53 -1.25 -9.52
N HIS A 54 27.19 -1.37 -10.67
CA HIS A 54 27.81 -0.24 -11.36
C HIS A 54 26.74 0.70 -11.94
N ASP A 55 26.99 2.00 -12.00
CA ASP A 55 25.98 3.00 -12.43
C ASP A 55 25.50 2.79 -13.87
N ASP A 56 26.37 2.28 -14.76
CA ASP A 56 26.03 1.94 -16.14
C ASP A 56 25.39 0.55 -16.31
N ALA A 57 25.29 -0.26 -15.24
CA ALA A 57 24.85 -1.65 -15.33
C ALA A 57 23.44 -1.81 -15.94
N PRO A 58 22.43 -0.98 -15.63
CA PRO A 58 21.13 -1.08 -16.30
C PRO A 58 21.21 -0.85 -17.81
N LEU A 59 22.07 0.09 -18.24
CA LEU A 59 22.28 0.42 -19.64
C LEU A 59 23.01 -0.72 -20.36
N ARG A 60 24.09 -1.23 -19.75
CA ARG A 60 24.88 -2.37 -20.27
C ARG A 60 24.06 -3.66 -20.32
N PHE A 61 23.25 -3.91 -19.30
CA PHE A 61 22.33 -5.05 -19.28
C PHE A 61 21.28 -4.93 -20.39
N TRP A 62 20.78 -3.73 -20.65
CA TRP A 62 19.86 -3.51 -21.76
C TRP A 62 20.53 -3.68 -23.12
N GLU A 63 21.74 -3.12 -23.30
CA GLU A 63 22.58 -3.33 -24.47
C GLU A 63 22.82 -4.83 -24.72
N PHE A 64 23.12 -5.59 -23.66
CA PHE A 64 23.29 -7.04 -23.72
C PHE A 64 22.01 -7.74 -24.23
N ILE A 65 20.84 -7.38 -23.70
CA ILE A 65 19.55 -7.92 -24.18
C ILE A 65 19.35 -7.62 -25.67
N GLN A 66 19.65 -6.40 -26.12
CA GLN A 66 19.47 -6.01 -27.53
C GLN A 66 20.41 -6.77 -28.46
N LEU A 67 21.68 -6.96 -28.07
CA LEU A 67 22.63 -7.78 -28.82
C LEU A 67 22.14 -9.24 -28.89
N LEU A 68 21.69 -9.81 -27.78
CA LEU A 68 21.17 -11.19 -27.75
C LEU A 68 19.87 -11.36 -28.54
N ARG A 69 19.06 -10.31 -28.74
CA ARG A 69 17.88 -10.36 -29.63
C ARG A 69 18.26 -10.51 -31.10
N MET A 70 19.44 -10.03 -31.48
CA MET A 70 19.98 -10.16 -32.84
C MET A 70 20.81 -11.45 -33.02
N ALA A 71 21.14 -12.13 -31.92
CA ALA A 71 21.96 -13.35 -31.92
C ALA A 71 21.20 -14.56 -32.47
N LYS A 72 21.90 -15.38 -33.24
CA LYS A 72 21.42 -16.69 -33.68
C LYS A 72 21.66 -17.73 -32.58
N LEU A 73 21.10 -18.92 -32.77
CA LEU A 73 21.26 -20.02 -31.82
C LEU A 73 22.74 -20.40 -31.64
N GLU A 74 23.52 -20.38 -32.72
CA GLU A 74 24.95 -20.69 -32.71
C GLU A 74 25.75 -19.68 -31.86
N ASP A 75 25.39 -18.40 -31.94
CA ASP A 75 26.02 -17.33 -31.16
C ASP A 75 25.80 -17.57 -29.65
N LEU A 76 24.56 -17.88 -29.25
CA LEU A 76 24.24 -18.20 -27.85
C LEU A 76 24.99 -19.44 -27.35
N GLN A 77 25.08 -20.48 -28.19
CA GLN A 77 25.81 -21.71 -27.86
C GLN A 77 27.30 -21.47 -27.64
N MET A 78 27.90 -20.59 -28.43
CA MET A 78 29.31 -20.24 -28.31
C MET A 78 29.61 -19.48 -27.02
N VAL A 79 28.84 -18.43 -26.73
CA VAL A 79 28.97 -17.64 -25.48
C VAL A 79 28.81 -18.55 -24.26
N TRP A 80 27.83 -19.46 -24.30
CA TRP A 80 27.63 -20.42 -23.23
C TRP A 80 28.79 -21.41 -23.08
N ARG A 81 29.31 -21.98 -24.17
CA ARG A 81 30.43 -22.93 -24.11
C ARG A 81 31.67 -22.31 -23.46
N GLN A 82 31.90 -21.03 -23.72
CA GLN A 82 33.03 -20.29 -23.15
C GLN A 82 32.89 -20.06 -21.64
N HIS A 83 31.65 -19.83 -21.16
CA HIS A 83 31.43 -19.30 -19.81
C HIS A 83 30.64 -20.21 -18.85
N LYS A 84 30.15 -21.37 -19.29
CA LYS A 84 29.25 -22.23 -18.50
C LYS A 84 29.81 -22.73 -17.18
N THR A 85 31.13 -22.76 -17.01
CA THR A 85 31.81 -23.20 -15.78
C THR A 85 32.07 -22.07 -14.79
N ASN A 86 32.02 -20.80 -15.24
CA ASN A 86 32.17 -19.66 -14.36
C ASN A 86 30.81 -19.24 -13.78
N PRO A 87 30.60 -19.33 -12.45
CA PRO A 87 29.28 -19.13 -11.85
C PRO A 87 28.72 -17.71 -12.09
N ALA A 88 29.57 -16.69 -12.10
CA ALA A 88 29.14 -15.30 -12.30
C ALA A 88 28.63 -15.09 -13.74
N TYR A 89 29.40 -15.50 -14.74
CA TYR A 89 28.98 -15.38 -16.15
C TYR A 89 27.77 -16.27 -16.44
N ARG A 90 27.78 -17.51 -15.94
CA ARG A 90 26.66 -18.46 -16.09
C ARG A 90 25.35 -17.87 -15.57
N GLN A 91 25.36 -17.27 -14.39
CA GLN A 91 24.18 -16.66 -13.80
C GLN A 91 23.68 -15.48 -14.65
N TRP A 92 24.55 -14.57 -15.07
CA TRP A 92 24.17 -13.43 -15.91
C TRP A 92 23.58 -13.86 -17.25
N ILE A 93 24.12 -14.90 -17.88
CA ILE A 93 23.55 -15.47 -19.12
C ILE A 93 22.13 -16.00 -18.86
N LEU A 94 21.94 -16.83 -17.83
CA LEU A 94 20.64 -17.44 -17.52
C LEU A 94 19.58 -16.43 -17.08
N ASP A 95 19.96 -15.40 -16.32
CA ASP A 95 19.06 -14.32 -15.89
C ASP A 95 18.64 -13.44 -17.07
N THR A 96 19.50 -13.29 -18.09
CA THR A 96 19.22 -12.44 -19.26
C THR A 96 18.35 -13.14 -20.30
N LEU A 97 18.60 -14.43 -20.56
CA LEU A 97 17.98 -15.17 -21.67
C LEU A 97 16.44 -15.06 -21.74
N PRO A 98 15.68 -15.19 -20.63
CA PRO A 98 14.23 -14.98 -20.66
C PRO A 98 13.82 -13.58 -21.13
N SER A 99 14.57 -12.55 -20.73
CA SER A 99 14.31 -11.14 -21.04
C SER A 99 14.62 -10.76 -22.49
N VAL A 100 15.41 -11.58 -23.19
CA VAL A 100 15.62 -11.48 -24.65
C VAL A 100 14.27 -11.56 -25.36
N GLY A 101 13.36 -12.42 -24.87
CA GLY A 101 11.97 -12.45 -25.30
C GLY A 101 11.74 -13.11 -26.68
N THR A 102 12.73 -13.84 -27.20
CA THR A 102 12.68 -14.49 -28.52
C THR A 102 12.52 -16.02 -28.42
N PRO A 103 11.90 -16.67 -29.41
CA PRO A 103 11.83 -18.14 -29.47
C PRO A 103 13.22 -18.81 -29.52
N VAL A 104 14.21 -18.12 -30.10
CA VAL A 104 15.60 -18.60 -30.18
C VAL A 104 16.20 -18.76 -28.78
N ALA A 105 16.02 -17.77 -27.89
CA ALA A 105 16.49 -17.85 -26.51
C ALA A 105 15.78 -18.96 -25.72
N LEU A 106 14.47 -19.13 -25.93
CA LEU A 106 13.71 -20.24 -25.33
C LEU A 106 14.21 -21.60 -25.80
N ARG A 107 14.41 -21.77 -27.12
CA ARG A 107 14.98 -22.99 -27.71
C ARG A 107 16.36 -23.30 -27.12
N PHE A 108 17.19 -22.27 -26.96
CA PHE A 108 18.50 -22.42 -26.33
C PHE A 108 18.38 -23.00 -24.91
N ILE A 109 17.54 -22.41 -24.04
CA ILE A 109 17.31 -22.89 -22.68
C ILE A 109 16.86 -24.36 -22.68
N ILE A 110 15.92 -24.72 -23.56
CA ILE A 110 15.39 -26.08 -23.71
C ILE A 110 16.50 -27.07 -24.08
N GLN A 111 17.32 -26.74 -25.09
CA GLN A 111 18.43 -27.59 -25.50
C GLN A 111 19.46 -27.78 -24.39
N ARG A 112 19.73 -26.77 -23.55
CA ARG A 112 20.63 -26.90 -22.39
C ARG A 112 20.06 -27.81 -21.31
N PHE A 113 18.75 -27.74 -21.07
CA PHE A 113 18.07 -28.68 -20.19
C PHE A 113 18.13 -30.12 -20.71
N GLU A 114 17.85 -30.33 -22.00
CA GLU A 114 17.88 -31.67 -22.62
C GLU A 114 19.28 -32.30 -22.57
N ALA A 115 20.32 -31.48 -22.73
CA ALA A 115 21.72 -31.85 -22.57
C ALA A 115 22.16 -32.03 -21.10
N ALA A 116 21.25 -31.91 -20.13
CA ALA A 116 21.53 -31.98 -18.69
C ALA A 116 22.61 -30.99 -18.22
N GLU A 117 22.76 -29.86 -18.90
CA GLU A 117 23.72 -28.80 -18.52
C GLU A 117 23.11 -27.81 -17.51
N LEU A 118 21.80 -27.86 -17.26
CA LEU A 118 21.07 -27.02 -16.31
C LEU A 118 20.45 -27.87 -15.20
N SER A 119 20.50 -27.35 -13.97
CA SER A 119 19.79 -27.92 -12.82
C SER A 119 18.28 -27.68 -12.92
N THR A 120 17.50 -28.48 -12.20
CA THR A 120 16.03 -28.32 -12.12
C THR A 120 15.62 -26.91 -11.69
N VAL A 121 16.36 -26.28 -10.77
CA VAL A 121 16.07 -24.93 -10.27
C VAL A 121 16.32 -23.87 -11.33
N GLU A 122 17.47 -23.94 -12.02
CA GLU A 122 17.80 -23.02 -13.11
C GLU A 122 16.76 -23.10 -14.24
N VAL A 123 16.33 -24.31 -14.58
CA VAL A 123 15.30 -24.54 -15.61
C VAL A 123 13.94 -24.01 -15.16
N ALA A 124 13.55 -24.27 -13.91
CA ALA A 124 12.28 -23.75 -13.37
C ALA A 124 12.24 -22.22 -13.41
N GLN A 125 13.30 -21.55 -12.94
CA GLN A 125 13.41 -20.09 -12.96
C GLN A 125 13.38 -19.54 -14.39
N ALA A 126 14.17 -20.13 -15.29
CA ALA A 126 14.24 -19.70 -16.69
C ALA A 126 12.90 -19.88 -17.41
N LEU A 127 12.20 -21.01 -17.20
CA LEU A 127 10.89 -21.28 -17.82
C LEU A 127 9.80 -20.35 -17.28
N ILE A 128 9.72 -20.14 -15.96
CA ILE A 128 8.74 -19.22 -15.35
C ILE A 128 8.93 -17.81 -15.93
N ALA A 129 10.16 -17.31 -15.96
CA ALA A 129 10.46 -16.00 -16.55
C ALA A 129 10.13 -15.96 -18.05
N SER A 130 10.44 -17.03 -18.79
CA SER A 130 10.22 -17.12 -20.23
C SER A 130 8.74 -17.08 -20.60
N VAL A 131 7.85 -17.73 -19.84
CA VAL A 131 6.38 -17.67 -20.06
C VAL A 131 5.89 -16.22 -20.10
N HIS A 132 6.42 -15.36 -19.24
CA HIS A 132 6.02 -13.96 -19.16
C HIS A 132 6.70 -13.09 -20.22
N MET A 133 8.02 -13.27 -20.43
CA MET A 133 8.83 -12.36 -21.24
C MET A 133 8.91 -12.73 -22.73
N VAL A 134 8.81 -14.01 -23.09
CA VAL A 134 8.89 -14.45 -24.49
C VAL A 134 7.64 -14.06 -25.25
N THR A 135 7.83 -13.53 -26.46
CA THR A 135 6.75 -13.23 -27.39
C THR A 135 5.99 -14.51 -27.75
N ALA A 136 4.67 -14.51 -27.55
CA ALA A 136 3.85 -15.67 -27.84
C ALA A 136 3.60 -15.74 -29.35
N ASN A 137 4.25 -16.68 -30.02
CA ASN A 137 4.06 -16.99 -31.43
C ASN A 137 3.96 -18.51 -31.64
N HIS A 138 3.71 -18.95 -32.87
CA HIS A 138 3.52 -20.37 -33.17
C HIS A 138 4.73 -21.23 -32.76
N GLU A 139 5.95 -20.75 -33.03
CA GLU A 139 7.20 -21.43 -32.69
C GLU A 139 7.38 -21.58 -31.17
N ALA A 140 7.16 -20.51 -30.40
CA ALA A 140 7.28 -20.55 -28.95
C ALA A 140 6.25 -21.49 -28.30
N ILE A 141 5.02 -21.53 -28.84
CA ILE A 141 4.00 -22.47 -28.36
C ILE A 141 4.39 -23.92 -28.66
N GLN A 142 4.92 -24.19 -29.86
CA GLN A 142 5.42 -25.52 -30.22
C GLN A 142 6.56 -25.97 -29.30
N LEU A 143 7.46 -25.07 -28.90
CA LEU A 143 8.53 -25.37 -27.93
C LEU A 143 7.98 -25.76 -26.54
N PHE A 144 6.94 -25.07 -26.06
CA PHE A 144 6.26 -25.48 -24.82
C PHE A 144 5.51 -26.81 -24.98
N ASP A 145 4.93 -27.08 -26.15
CA ASP A 145 4.25 -28.34 -26.43
C ASP A 145 5.23 -29.52 -26.47
N SER A 146 6.42 -29.34 -27.07
CA SER A 146 7.46 -30.37 -27.08
C SER A 146 7.97 -30.67 -25.66
N LEU A 147 8.11 -29.66 -24.81
CA LEU A 147 8.45 -29.86 -23.39
C LEU A 147 7.36 -30.63 -22.63
N ARG A 148 6.08 -30.34 -22.90
CA ARG A 148 4.94 -30.99 -22.23
C ARG A 148 4.94 -32.51 -22.42
N VAL A 149 5.37 -32.98 -23.59
CA VAL A 149 5.45 -34.42 -23.90
C VAL A 149 6.78 -35.04 -23.51
N ASN A 150 7.80 -34.25 -23.15
CA ASN A 150 9.14 -34.72 -22.82
C ASN A 150 9.15 -35.57 -21.52
N PRO A 151 9.68 -36.81 -21.56
CA PRO A 151 9.74 -37.68 -20.39
C PRO A 151 10.46 -37.07 -19.18
N LYS A 152 11.56 -36.33 -19.38
CA LYS A 152 12.33 -35.70 -18.29
C LYS A 152 11.52 -34.64 -17.55
N ILE A 153 10.62 -33.94 -18.27
CA ILE A 153 9.68 -32.98 -17.68
C ILE A 153 8.60 -33.74 -16.91
N LYS A 154 7.98 -34.76 -17.52
CA LYS A 154 6.91 -35.55 -16.88
C LYS A 154 7.34 -36.22 -15.58
N THR A 155 8.59 -36.67 -15.49
CA THR A 155 9.13 -37.29 -14.26
C THR A 155 9.34 -36.28 -13.11
N ASN A 156 9.45 -34.98 -13.42
CA ASN A 156 9.65 -33.95 -12.41
C ASN A 156 8.34 -33.15 -12.19
N PRO A 157 7.67 -33.31 -11.04
CA PRO A 157 6.34 -32.72 -10.83
C PRO A 157 6.34 -31.19 -10.90
N VAL A 158 7.42 -30.54 -10.43
CA VAL A 158 7.54 -29.07 -10.44
C VAL A 158 7.69 -28.56 -11.88
N LEU A 159 8.61 -29.14 -12.65
CA LEU A 159 8.81 -28.73 -14.05
C LEU A 159 7.58 -29.07 -14.91
N ASN A 160 6.95 -30.22 -14.67
CA ASN A 160 5.73 -30.61 -15.36
C ASN A 160 4.60 -29.59 -15.16
N GLU A 161 4.38 -29.13 -13.92
CA GLU A 161 3.36 -28.11 -13.63
C GLU A 161 3.71 -26.76 -14.28
N ILE A 162 4.97 -26.32 -14.19
CA ILE A 162 5.43 -25.07 -14.83
C ILE A 162 5.19 -25.09 -16.34
N VAL A 163 5.57 -26.19 -17.01
CA VAL A 163 5.43 -26.33 -18.47
C VAL A 163 3.95 -26.39 -18.87
N LEU A 164 3.13 -27.15 -18.15
CA LEU A 164 1.69 -27.27 -18.43
C LEU A 164 0.97 -25.93 -18.27
N LEU A 165 1.17 -25.24 -17.14
CA LEU A 165 0.56 -23.93 -16.90
C LEU A 165 1.10 -22.87 -17.86
N GLY A 166 2.40 -22.92 -18.14
CA GLY A 166 3.09 -22.06 -19.09
C GLY A 166 2.55 -22.19 -20.51
N TYR A 167 2.28 -23.42 -20.97
CA TYR A 167 1.63 -23.68 -22.26
C TYR A 167 0.27 -22.97 -22.36
N GLY A 168 -0.58 -23.11 -21.32
CA GLY A 168 -1.87 -22.41 -21.26
C GLY A 168 -1.71 -20.89 -21.34
N THR A 169 -0.74 -20.32 -20.64
CA THR A 169 -0.46 -18.88 -20.68
C THR A 169 0.06 -18.41 -22.05
N MET A 170 0.91 -19.20 -22.72
CA MET A 170 1.40 -18.87 -24.08
C MET A 170 0.27 -18.89 -25.10
N VAL A 171 -0.64 -19.87 -25.02
CA VAL A 171 -1.87 -19.89 -25.84
C VAL A 171 -2.71 -18.65 -25.57
N SER A 172 -2.91 -18.28 -24.29
CA SER A 172 -3.68 -17.09 -23.90
C SER A 172 -3.12 -15.80 -24.49
N LYS A 173 -1.80 -15.58 -24.34
CA LYS A 173 -1.07 -14.44 -24.90
C LYS A 173 -1.22 -14.39 -26.42
N TYR A 174 -1.00 -15.51 -27.11
CA TYR A 174 -1.14 -15.60 -28.56
C TYR A 174 -2.57 -15.31 -29.03
N CYS A 175 -3.58 -15.82 -28.32
CA CYS A 175 -4.98 -15.57 -28.63
C CYS A 175 -5.43 -14.12 -28.33
N ALA A 176 -4.73 -13.39 -27.46
CA ALA A 176 -5.11 -12.02 -27.11
C ALA A 176 -4.83 -11.04 -28.26
N ASP A 177 -3.75 -11.28 -29.01
CA ASP A 177 -3.31 -10.42 -30.11
C ASP A 177 -3.89 -10.83 -31.48
N LYS A 178 -4.77 -11.85 -31.51
CA LYS A 178 -5.38 -12.39 -32.73
C LYS A 178 -6.90 -12.31 -32.68
N PRO A 179 -7.57 -11.83 -33.75
CA PRO A 179 -9.02 -11.74 -33.80
C PRO A 179 -9.71 -13.12 -33.77
N VAL A 180 -9.08 -14.14 -34.36
CA VAL A 180 -9.56 -15.53 -34.32
C VAL A 180 -8.41 -16.41 -33.84
N CYS A 181 -8.61 -17.07 -32.69
CA CYS A 181 -7.60 -17.97 -32.15
C CYS A 181 -7.73 -19.40 -32.72
N PRO A 182 -6.64 -20.04 -33.18
CA PRO A 182 -6.69 -21.39 -33.72
C PRO A 182 -7.06 -22.44 -32.66
N VAL A 183 -8.10 -23.22 -32.96
CA VAL A 183 -8.62 -24.28 -32.06
C VAL A 183 -7.60 -25.41 -31.85
N GLU A 184 -6.72 -25.65 -32.84
CA GLU A 184 -5.69 -26.71 -32.77
C GLU A 184 -4.77 -26.56 -31.55
N LEU A 185 -4.62 -25.36 -30.99
CA LEU A 185 -3.79 -25.10 -29.81
C LEU A 185 -4.38 -25.66 -28.50
N VAL A 186 -5.68 -25.97 -28.46
CA VAL A 186 -6.33 -26.49 -27.24
C VAL A 186 -6.86 -27.91 -27.41
N LYS A 187 -7.00 -28.41 -28.65
CA LYS A 187 -7.45 -29.79 -28.91
C LYS A 187 -6.62 -30.86 -28.18
N PRO A 188 -5.27 -30.82 -28.15
CA PRO A 188 -4.49 -31.82 -27.43
C PRO A 188 -4.83 -31.85 -25.93
N ILE A 189 -5.08 -30.68 -25.34
CA ILE A 189 -5.45 -30.55 -23.92
C ILE A 189 -6.89 -31.05 -23.67
N HIS A 190 -7.81 -30.86 -24.64
CA HIS A 190 -9.15 -31.43 -24.57
C HIS A 190 -9.14 -32.95 -24.60
N THR A 191 -8.32 -33.55 -25.48
CA THR A 191 -8.15 -35.01 -25.55
C THR A 191 -7.60 -35.55 -24.22
N LEU A 192 -6.58 -34.90 -23.66
CA LEU A 192 -6.05 -35.29 -22.36
C LEU A 192 -7.10 -35.21 -21.25
N LEU A 193 -7.94 -34.17 -21.23
CA LEU A 193 -9.01 -34.07 -20.24
C LEU A 193 -9.99 -35.25 -20.35
N ALA A 194 -10.38 -35.61 -21.57
CA ALA A 194 -11.28 -36.73 -21.81
C ALA A 194 -10.66 -38.07 -21.37
N GLU A 195 -9.38 -38.28 -21.68
CA GLU A 195 -8.64 -39.46 -21.25
C GLU A 195 -8.53 -39.53 -19.72
N SER A 196 -8.14 -38.44 -19.04
CA SER A 196 -8.04 -38.40 -17.59
C SER A 196 -9.38 -38.72 -16.93
N VAL A 197 -10.48 -38.17 -17.45
CA VAL A 197 -11.85 -38.47 -16.98
C VAL A 197 -12.17 -39.95 -17.14
N SER A 198 -11.86 -40.55 -18.30
CA SER A 198 -12.11 -41.99 -18.54
C SER A 198 -11.31 -42.90 -17.60
N LYS A 199 -10.11 -42.47 -17.19
CA LYS A 199 -9.22 -43.22 -16.28
C LYS A 199 -9.45 -42.93 -14.80
N GLY A 200 -10.27 -41.93 -14.46
CA GLY A 200 -10.47 -41.49 -13.06
C GLY A 200 -9.27 -40.77 -12.44
N GLU A 201 -8.33 -40.25 -13.24
CA GLU A 201 -7.09 -39.62 -12.76
C GLU A 201 -7.32 -38.20 -12.23
N THR A 202 -7.79 -38.09 -10.98
CA THR A 202 -8.21 -36.82 -10.35
C THR A 202 -7.15 -35.72 -10.40
N TRP A 203 -5.89 -36.03 -10.09
CA TRP A 203 -4.79 -35.05 -10.10
C TRP A 203 -4.51 -34.51 -11.50
N GLN A 204 -4.59 -35.38 -12.51
CA GLN A 204 -4.37 -35.00 -13.91
C GLN A 204 -5.52 -34.11 -14.41
N MET A 205 -6.77 -34.44 -14.06
CA MET A 205 -7.92 -33.58 -14.35
C MET A 205 -7.74 -32.16 -13.79
N ILE A 206 -7.36 -32.04 -12.52
CA ILE A 206 -7.13 -30.74 -11.86
C ILE A 206 -6.06 -29.93 -12.60
N SER A 207 -4.93 -30.56 -12.93
CA SER A 207 -3.84 -29.90 -13.65
C SER A 207 -4.32 -29.40 -15.02
N ILE A 208 -5.00 -30.25 -15.79
CA ILE A 208 -5.51 -29.92 -17.13
C ILE A 208 -6.55 -28.79 -17.08
N LEU A 209 -7.46 -28.81 -16.10
CA LEU A 209 -8.45 -27.74 -15.91
C LEU A 209 -7.78 -26.38 -15.63
N LYS A 210 -6.68 -26.35 -14.87
CA LYS A 210 -5.88 -25.13 -14.68
C LYS A 210 -5.22 -24.66 -15.98
N VAL A 211 -4.72 -25.58 -16.82
CA VAL A 211 -4.18 -25.22 -18.15
C VAL A 211 -5.25 -24.58 -19.02
N LEU A 212 -6.44 -25.18 -19.08
CA LEU A 212 -7.58 -24.63 -19.82
C LEU A 212 -8.04 -23.27 -19.26
N SER A 213 -8.00 -23.10 -17.93
CA SER A 213 -8.25 -21.83 -17.26
C SER A 213 -7.27 -20.74 -17.73
N ASN A 214 -5.96 -21.03 -17.73
CA ASN A 214 -4.95 -20.09 -18.19
C ASN A 214 -5.13 -19.74 -19.67
N ALA A 215 -5.39 -20.75 -20.52
CA ALA A 215 -5.62 -20.57 -21.94
C ALA A 215 -6.86 -19.71 -22.25
N GLY A 216 -7.95 -19.89 -21.49
CA GLY A 216 -9.17 -19.09 -21.66
C GLY A 216 -9.72 -19.12 -23.09
N HIS A 217 -9.63 -20.27 -23.75
CA HIS A 217 -10.07 -20.44 -25.14
C HIS A 217 -11.57 -20.82 -25.19
N PRO A 218 -12.43 -20.10 -25.94
CA PRO A 218 -13.88 -20.37 -25.98
C PRO A 218 -14.26 -21.82 -26.32
N MET A 219 -13.56 -22.45 -27.27
CA MET A 219 -13.77 -23.86 -27.61
C MET A 219 -13.54 -24.87 -26.47
N SER A 220 -12.89 -24.45 -25.37
CA SER A 220 -12.75 -25.27 -24.17
C SER A 220 -14.02 -25.35 -23.34
N LEU A 221 -15.04 -24.53 -23.62
CA LEU A 221 -16.30 -24.52 -22.86
C LEU A 221 -16.97 -25.89 -22.88
N LYS A 222 -17.17 -26.50 -24.07
CA LYS A 222 -17.83 -27.81 -24.20
C LYS A 222 -17.11 -28.93 -23.41
N PRO A 223 -15.78 -29.11 -23.52
CA PRO A 223 -15.04 -30.06 -22.68
C PRO A 223 -15.18 -29.79 -21.18
N ILE A 224 -15.09 -28.52 -20.74
CA ILE A 224 -15.21 -28.16 -19.32
C ILE A 224 -16.63 -28.47 -18.80
N THR A 225 -17.67 -28.19 -19.58
CA THR A 225 -19.07 -28.47 -19.19
C THR A 225 -19.31 -29.94 -18.89
N LYS A 226 -18.63 -30.86 -19.60
CA LYS A 226 -18.71 -32.30 -19.33
C LYS A 226 -18.14 -32.72 -17.98
N VAL A 227 -17.42 -31.83 -17.29
CA VAL A 227 -16.80 -32.07 -15.98
C VAL A 227 -17.51 -31.29 -14.86
N LEU A 228 -18.40 -30.35 -15.20
CA LEU A 228 -19.16 -29.58 -14.23
C LEU A 228 -20.28 -30.42 -13.59
N PRO A 229 -20.62 -30.17 -12.32
CA PRO A 229 -21.70 -30.87 -11.62
C PRO A 229 -23.07 -30.28 -12.02
N ILE A 230 -23.39 -30.31 -13.30
CA ILE A 230 -24.70 -29.90 -13.82
C ILE A 230 -25.61 -31.15 -13.84
N HIS A 231 -26.85 -31.00 -13.36
CA HIS A 231 -27.83 -32.09 -13.27
C HIS A 231 -27.93 -32.93 -14.57
N GLY A 232 -27.98 -34.26 -14.42
CA GLY A 232 -28.14 -35.20 -15.54
C GLY A 232 -26.86 -35.66 -16.24
N THR A 233 -25.67 -35.25 -15.75
CA THR A 233 -24.38 -35.67 -16.31
C THR A 233 -23.67 -36.70 -15.41
N ALA A 234 -22.87 -37.60 -16.02
CA ALA A 234 -22.04 -38.56 -15.28
C ALA A 234 -20.96 -37.90 -14.39
N ALA A 235 -20.74 -36.59 -14.56
CA ALA A 235 -19.75 -35.80 -13.85
C ALA A 235 -20.08 -35.56 -12.37
N THR A 236 -21.32 -35.78 -11.94
CA THR A 236 -21.74 -35.66 -10.53
C THR A 236 -20.96 -36.60 -9.59
N SER A 237 -20.41 -37.70 -10.13
CA SER A 237 -19.56 -38.66 -9.41
C SER A 237 -18.12 -38.19 -9.17
N LEU A 238 -17.68 -37.11 -9.83
CA LEU A 238 -16.31 -36.61 -9.69
C LEU A 238 -16.10 -35.89 -8.35
N PRO A 239 -14.86 -35.85 -7.81
CA PRO A 239 -14.58 -35.18 -6.56
C PRO A 239 -14.89 -33.67 -6.61
N THR A 240 -15.38 -33.11 -5.50
CA THR A 240 -15.68 -31.67 -5.34
C THR A 240 -14.52 -30.77 -5.75
N ARG A 241 -13.27 -31.21 -5.52
CA ARG A 241 -12.07 -30.46 -5.93
C ARG A 241 -11.93 -30.34 -7.46
N VAL A 242 -12.32 -31.36 -8.21
CA VAL A 242 -12.34 -31.32 -9.69
C VAL A 242 -13.42 -30.35 -10.16
N HIS A 243 -14.61 -30.39 -9.55
CA HIS A 243 -15.69 -29.44 -9.84
C HIS A 243 -15.29 -27.99 -9.58
N ALA A 244 -14.60 -27.72 -8.46
CA ALA A 244 -14.13 -26.39 -8.12
C ALA A 244 -13.21 -25.80 -9.20
N GLU A 245 -12.26 -26.61 -9.68
CA GLU A 245 -11.33 -26.21 -10.75
C GLU A 245 -12.03 -26.06 -12.10
N ALA A 246 -13.02 -26.91 -12.40
CA ALA A 246 -13.82 -26.79 -13.61
C ALA A 246 -14.65 -25.51 -13.63
N ILE A 247 -15.22 -25.10 -12.49
CA ILE A 247 -15.92 -23.81 -12.36
C ILE A 247 -14.93 -22.66 -12.56
N MET A 248 -13.79 -22.68 -11.88
CA MET A 248 -12.77 -21.63 -12.00
C MET A 248 -12.13 -21.55 -13.39
N ALA A 249 -12.13 -22.63 -14.18
CA ALA A 249 -11.68 -22.63 -15.55
C ALA A 249 -12.54 -21.73 -16.48
N LEU A 250 -13.80 -21.47 -16.10
CA LEU A 250 -14.69 -20.60 -16.86
C LEU A 250 -14.32 -19.11 -16.76
N ARG A 251 -13.55 -18.70 -15.73
CA ARG A 251 -13.28 -17.28 -15.44
C ARG A 251 -12.66 -16.51 -16.61
N ASN A 252 -11.63 -17.06 -17.25
CA ASN A 252 -10.99 -16.37 -18.38
C ASN A 252 -11.79 -16.49 -19.67
N ILE A 253 -12.61 -17.55 -19.82
CA ILE A 253 -13.56 -17.69 -20.93
C ILE A 253 -14.68 -16.64 -20.78
N ALA A 254 -15.14 -16.34 -19.56
CA ALA A 254 -16.16 -15.33 -19.26
C ALA A 254 -15.83 -13.94 -19.82
N LYS A 255 -14.54 -13.60 -19.93
CA LYS A 255 -14.09 -12.32 -20.50
C LYS A 255 -14.32 -12.22 -22.01
N LYS A 256 -14.41 -13.37 -22.71
CA LYS A 256 -14.64 -13.48 -24.16
C LYS A 256 -16.09 -13.85 -24.48
N GLU A 257 -16.68 -14.76 -23.70
CA GLU A 257 -18.03 -15.31 -23.88
C GLU A 257 -18.90 -15.09 -22.62
N PRO A 258 -19.17 -13.84 -22.20
CA PRO A 258 -19.81 -13.55 -20.92
C PRO A 258 -21.23 -14.12 -20.80
N ARG A 259 -22.01 -14.14 -21.89
CA ARG A 259 -23.41 -14.60 -21.87
C ARG A 259 -23.50 -16.11 -21.61
N LEU A 260 -22.79 -16.91 -22.40
CA LEU A 260 -22.80 -18.37 -22.27
C LEU A 260 -22.27 -18.83 -20.91
N VAL A 261 -21.21 -18.19 -20.40
CA VAL A 261 -20.65 -18.53 -19.09
C VAL A 261 -21.58 -18.11 -17.95
N GLN A 262 -22.26 -16.96 -18.07
CA GLN A 262 -23.21 -16.48 -17.07
C GLN A 262 -24.38 -17.43 -16.88
N GLU A 263 -24.98 -17.95 -17.95
CA GLU A 263 -26.08 -18.91 -17.89
C GLU A 263 -25.68 -20.18 -17.12
N MET A 264 -24.51 -20.74 -17.44
CA MET A 264 -23.99 -21.92 -16.76
C MET A 264 -23.66 -21.67 -15.28
N ALA A 265 -23.01 -20.55 -14.98
CA ALA A 265 -22.63 -20.21 -13.61
C ALA A 265 -23.86 -19.92 -12.74
N LEU A 266 -24.91 -19.33 -13.31
CA LEU A 266 -26.20 -19.16 -12.63
C LEU A 266 -26.84 -20.50 -12.31
N GLN A 267 -26.87 -21.45 -13.24
CA GLN A 267 -27.43 -22.78 -12.98
C GLN A 267 -26.73 -23.47 -11.79
N LEU A 268 -25.40 -23.41 -11.74
CA LEU A 268 -24.60 -23.97 -10.65
C LEU A 268 -24.83 -23.25 -9.31
N TYR A 269 -24.97 -21.93 -9.34
CA TYR A 269 -25.24 -21.12 -8.14
C TYR A 269 -26.65 -21.41 -7.56
N MET A 270 -27.64 -21.61 -8.43
CA MET A 270 -29.04 -21.83 -8.07
C MET A 270 -29.34 -23.24 -7.57
N ASP A 271 -28.47 -24.22 -7.84
CA ASP A 271 -28.63 -25.60 -7.36
C ASP A 271 -28.33 -25.69 -5.86
N LYS A 272 -29.38 -25.78 -5.04
CA LYS A 272 -29.28 -25.91 -3.58
C LYS A 272 -28.70 -27.25 -3.10
N ALA A 273 -28.73 -28.29 -3.95
CA ALA A 273 -28.12 -29.58 -3.62
C ALA A 273 -26.60 -29.55 -3.80
N LEU A 274 -26.07 -28.54 -4.51
CA LEU A 274 -24.65 -28.39 -4.73
C LEU A 274 -23.92 -27.88 -3.48
N HIS A 275 -22.69 -28.37 -3.26
CA HIS A 275 -21.88 -27.98 -2.11
C HIS A 275 -21.66 -26.44 -2.07
N PRO A 276 -21.81 -25.77 -0.90
CA PRO A 276 -21.75 -24.31 -0.79
C PRO A 276 -20.47 -23.67 -1.36
N GLU A 277 -19.33 -24.37 -1.25
CA GLU A 277 -18.05 -23.95 -1.83
C GLU A 277 -18.16 -23.79 -3.36
N LEU A 278 -18.79 -24.73 -4.06
CA LEU A 278 -18.93 -24.71 -5.52
C LEU A 278 -19.88 -23.58 -5.96
N ARG A 279 -20.94 -23.34 -5.19
CA ARG A 279 -21.89 -22.25 -5.43
C ARG A 279 -21.23 -20.89 -5.26
N MET A 280 -20.36 -20.73 -4.27
CA MET A 280 -19.56 -19.51 -4.09
C MET A 280 -18.58 -19.29 -5.27
N LEU A 281 -17.92 -20.34 -5.74
CA LEU A 281 -17.05 -20.26 -6.92
C LEU A 281 -17.85 -19.88 -8.18
N ALA A 282 -19.05 -20.43 -8.35
CA ALA A 282 -19.94 -20.04 -9.43
C ALA A 282 -20.36 -18.57 -9.34
N CYS A 283 -20.63 -18.06 -8.12
CA CYS A 283 -20.88 -16.64 -7.88
C CYS A 283 -19.71 -15.75 -8.30
N ILE A 284 -18.47 -16.12 -7.96
CA ILE A 284 -17.26 -15.41 -8.42
C ILE A 284 -17.21 -15.36 -9.95
N VAL A 285 -17.48 -16.48 -10.63
CA VAL A 285 -17.51 -16.54 -12.10
C VAL A 285 -18.62 -15.65 -12.68
N ILE A 286 -19.80 -15.57 -12.05
CA ILE A 286 -20.88 -14.65 -12.48
C ILE A 286 -20.39 -13.20 -12.45
N PHE A 287 -19.65 -12.77 -11.41
CA PHE A 287 -19.15 -11.40 -11.36
C PHE A 287 -18.09 -11.09 -12.42
N GLU A 288 -17.34 -12.09 -12.85
CA GLU A 288 -16.35 -11.98 -13.92
C GLU A 288 -17.01 -11.78 -15.31
N THR A 289 -18.28 -12.15 -15.47
CA THR A 289 -19.06 -11.87 -16.69
C THR A 289 -19.60 -10.44 -16.74
N ARG A 290 -19.34 -9.59 -15.72
CA ARG A 290 -19.88 -8.23 -15.57
C ARG A 290 -21.42 -8.19 -15.66
N PRO A 291 -22.12 -8.81 -14.69
CA PRO A 291 -23.56 -8.98 -14.74
C PRO A 291 -24.31 -7.65 -14.67
N ALA A 292 -25.49 -7.59 -15.29
CA ALA A 292 -26.38 -6.45 -15.15
C ALA A 292 -26.84 -6.30 -13.69
N VAL A 293 -27.08 -5.05 -13.26
CA VAL A 293 -27.49 -4.72 -11.89
C VAL A 293 -28.74 -5.49 -11.45
N GLY A 294 -29.69 -5.75 -12.36
CA GLY A 294 -30.87 -6.56 -12.07
C GLY A 294 -30.53 -7.99 -11.63
N LEU A 295 -29.56 -8.63 -12.29
CA LEU A 295 -29.11 -9.97 -11.91
C LEU A 295 -28.37 -9.97 -10.56
N VAL A 296 -27.53 -8.96 -10.32
CA VAL A 296 -26.85 -8.76 -9.02
C VAL A 296 -27.88 -8.65 -7.89
N THR A 297 -28.99 -7.96 -8.15
CA THR A 297 -30.08 -7.76 -7.19
C THR A 297 -30.82 -9.07 -6.90
N SER A 298 -31.11 -9.86 -7.94
CA SER A 298 -31.72 -11.20 -7.79
C SER A 298 -30.83 -12.15 -6.99
N LEU A 299 -29.51 -12.18 -7.25
CA LEU A 299 -28.55 -12.99 -6.52
C LEU A 299 -28.46 -12.60 -5.03
N ALA A 300 -28.46 -11.29 -4.74
CA ALA A 300 -28.49 -10.78 -3.38
C ALA A 300 -29.77 -11.17 -2.62
N ASN A 301 -30.91 -11.30 -3.33
CA ASN A 301 -32.17 -11.78 -2.74
C ASN A 301 -32.16 -13.28 -2.43
N LEU A 302 -31.44 -14.08 -3.23
CA LEU A 302 -31.32 -15.53 -3.04
C LEU A 302 -30.38 -15.91 -1.90
N LEU A 303 -29.34 -15.12 -1.63
CA LEU A 303 -28.46 -15.27 -0.46
C LEU A 303 -29.20 -15.13 0.89
N LYS A 304 -30.41 -14.56 0.89
CA LYS A 304 -31.22 -14.36 2.11
C LYS A 304 -31.87 -15.65 2.63
N MET A 305 -31.98 -16.69 1.80
CA MET A 305 -32.76 -17.89 2.11
C MET A 305 -31.92 -19.09 2.56
N GLU A 306 -30.63 -18.90 2.88
CA GLU A 306 -29.75 -19.99 3.32
C GLU A 306 -29.51 -20.00 4.83
N GLU A 307 -30.12 -20.96 5.51
CA GLU A 307 -29.80 -21.33 6.89
C GLU A 307 -28.79 -22.50 6.90
N ASN A 308 -27.61 -22.33 7.51
CA ASN A 308 -26.88 -23.43 8.14
C ASN A 308 -25.79 -22.93 9.12
N LEU A 309 -25.85 -23.45 10.35
CA LEU A 309 -25.10 -23.09 11.57
C LEU A 309 -23.73 -23.79 11.70
N GLN A 310 -22.75 -23.17 12.38
CA GLN A 310 -22.28 -23.56 13.75
C GLN A 310 -20.93 -22.94 14.21
N PHE A 311 -20.97 -22.54 15.50
CA PHE A 311 -19.96 -22.56 16.57
C PHE A 311 -19.09 -21.32 16.97
N HIS A 312 -19.12 -21.10 18.30
CA HIS A 312 -18.64 -20.00 19.15
C HIS A 312 -17.20 -20.17 19.71
N ALA A 313 -16.77 -19.11 20.43
CA ALA A 313 -15.63 -18.91 21.36
C ALA A 313 -14.36 -18.31 20.71
N GLY A 314 -13.77 -17.20 21.16
CA GLY A 314 -13.92 -16.35 22.36
C GLY A 314 -12.53 -16.14 22.99
N SER A 315 -11.95 -14.93 22.97
CA SER A 315 -10.93 -14.47 23.92
C SER A 315 -10.34 -13.08 23.57
N SER A 316 -10.57 -12.11 24.44
CA SER A 316 -9.92 -10.80 24.50
C SER A 316 -8.41 -10.86 24.71
N SER A 317 -7.64 -9.96 24.10
CA SER A 317 -6.32 -9.55 24.64
C SER A 317 -5.95 -8.12 24.23
N GLN A 318 -5.67 -7.29 25.25
CA GLN A 318 -5.22 -5.90 25.15
C GLN A 318 -3.72 -5.81 24.80
N LYS A 319 -3.34 -4.77 24.03
CA LYS A 319 -2.43 -3.65 24.41
C LYS A 319 -1.63 -3.08 23.23
N SER A 320 -1.76 -1.76 23.03
CA SER A 320 -0.67 -0.78 22.85
C SER A 320 -1.31 0.61 22.61
N ARG A 321 -1.26 1.49 23.62
CA ARG A 321 -1.83 2.85 23.58
C ARG A 321 -0.86 3.81 22.86
N SER A 322 -1.30 4.39 21.75
CA SER A 322 -0.77 5.63 21.17
C SER A 322 -1.73 6.75 21.57
N SER A 323 -1.23 7.95 21.86
CA SER A 323 -1.97 9.13 22.36
C SER A 323 -2.93 9.79 21.35
N ALA A 324 -3.08 9.21 20.14
CA ALA A 324 -4.17 9.55 19.24
C ALA A 324 -5.53 9.15 19.85
N SER A 325 -6.61 9.85 19.50
CA SER A 325 -7.96 9.35 19.78
C SER A 325 -8.07 7.96 19.15
N SER A 326 -8.12 6.91 19.98
CA SER A 326 -8.19 5.56 19.46
C SER A 326 -9.49 5.39 18.68
N PHE A 327 -9.47 4.53 17.66
CA PHE A 327 -10.70 4.09 16.99
C PHE A 327 -11.78 3.72 18.02
N GLU A 328 -11.36 3.04 19.09
CA GLU A 328 -12.21 2.62 20.20
C GLU A 328 -12.85 3.80 20.95
N ALA A 329 -12.14 4.91 21.17
CA ALA A 329 -12.70 6.10 21.81
C ALA A 329 -13.76 6.79 20.92
N ILE A 330 -13.52 6.85 19.60
CA ILE A 330 -14.45 7.46 18.63
C ILE A 330 -15.68 6.58 18.45
N TYR A 331 -15.46 5.27 18.29
CA TYR A 331 -16.50 4.27 18.18
C TYR A 331 -17.36 4.22 19.44
N ASN A 332 -16.75 4.26 20.63
CA ASN A 332 -17.52 4.20 21.88
C ASN A 332 -18.22 5.52 22.23
N LYS A 333 -17.70 6.68 21.78
CA LYS A 333 -18.37 7.97 21.95
C LYS A 333 -19.68 8.04 21.17
N ASN A 334 -19.69 7.53 19.94
CA ASN A 334 -20.92 7.37 19.17
C ASN A 334 -20.91 6.06 18.38
N LYS A 335 -21.49 5.00 18.96
CA LYS A 335 -21.53 3.66 18.32
C LYS A 335 -22.36 3.63 17.05
N PHE A 336 -23.35 4.52 16.94
CA PHE A 336 -24.27 4.57 15.80
C PHE A 336 -24.48 6.02 15.36
N LEU A 337 -23.88 6.39 14.22
CA LEU A 337 -23.91 7.78 13.73
C LEU A 337 -25.31 8.29 13.41
N GLY A 338 -26.30 7.41 13.23
CA GLY A 338 -27.67 7.78 12.88
C GLY A 338 -28.48 8.46 14.00
N THR A 339 -27.95 8.56 15.23
CA THR A 339 -28.60 9.35 16.30
C THR A 339 -28.34 10.85 16.16
N GLU A 340 -27.18 11.24 15.64
CA GLU A 340 -26.73 12.64 15.53
C GLU A 340 -26.66 13.13 14.08
N ASN A 341 -26.44 12.22 13.12
CA ASN A 341 -26.26 12.55 11.72
C ASN A 341 -27.37 11.95 10.86
N ALA A 342 -27.88 12.76 9.92
CA ALA A 342 -28.72 12.24 8.85
C ALA A 342 -27.93 11.26 7.96
N PRO A 343 -28.58 10.21 7.42
CA PRO A 343 -27.91 9.29 6.52
C PRO A 343 -27.45 10.03 5.26
N ALA A 344 -26.19 9.83 4.87
CA ALA A 344 -25.64 10.33 3.62
C ALA A 344 -26.33 9.67 2.41
N PHE A 345 -26.71 8.41 2.55
CA PHE A 345 -27.61 7.70 1.64
C PHE A 345 -28.32 6.56 2.35
N ALA A 346 -29.49 6.19 1.86
CA ALA A 346 -30.22 5.00 2.27
C ALA A 346 -30.80 4.29 1.03
N VAL A 347 -30.54 2.99 0.93
CA VAL A 347 -31.09 2.13 -0.12
C VAL A 347 -31.91 1.06 0.54
N ILE A 348 -33.22 1.03 0.26
CA ILE A 348 -34.16 0.06 0.81
C ILE A 348 -34.53 -0.93 -0.29
N LEU A 349 -34.26 -2.20 -0.05
CA LEU A 349 -34.58 -3.31 -0.92
C LEU A 349 -35.69 -4.13 -0.24
N GLN A 350 -36.95 -3.87 -0.58
CA GLN A 350 -38.11 -4.50 0.05
C GLN A 350 -38.93 -5.34 -0.93
N ALA A 351 -39.48 -6.44 -0.43
CA ALA A 351 -40.46 -7.32 -1.07
C ALA A 351 -41.53 -7.67 -0.04
N VAL A 352 -42.79 -7.74 -0.47
CA VAL A 352 -43.92 -8.12 0.40
C VAL A 352 -44.30 -9.57 0.07
N ARG A 353 -44.28 -10.44 1.08
CA ARG A 353 -44.69 -11.84 0.95
C ARG A 353 -46.21 -11.95 0.82
N THR A 354 -46.68 -13.09 0.32
CA THR A 354 -48.11 -13.42 0.21
C THR A 354 -48.86 -13.45 1.55
N ASP A 355 -48.14 -13.63 2.67
CA ASP A 355 -48.66 -13.54 4.05
C ASP A 355 -48.65 -12.11 4.61
N GLY A 356 -48.38 -11.09 3.78
CA GLY A 356 -48.32 -9.69 4.17
C GLY A 356 -47.03 -9.29 4.91
N LYS A 357 -46.08 -10.21 5.13
CA LYS A 357 -44.82 -9.89 5.82
C LYS A 357 -43.81 -9.22 4.90
N LEU A 358 -43.21 -8.13 5.39
CA LEU A 358 -42.10 -7.43 4.73
C LEU A 358 -40.81 -8.25 4.83
N GLN A 359 -40.16 -8.46 3.69
CA GLN A 359 -38.82 -9.03 3.59
C GLN A 359 -37.92 -8.10 2.80
N GLY A 360 -36.67 -8.00 3.21
CA GLY A 360 -35.78 -7.04 2.55
C GLY A 360 -34.55 -6.70 3.35
N TYR A 361 -33.71 -5.85 2.77
CA TYR A 361 -32.58 -5.26 3.47
C TYR A 361 -32.58 -3.76 3.26
N GLN A 362 -32.14 -3.05 4.29
CA GLN A 362 -31.81 -1.64 4.20
C GLN A 362 -30.30 -1.49 4.31
N ILE A 363 -29.71 -0.75 3.36
CA ILE A 363 -28.32 -0.30 3.40
C ILE A 363 -28.34 1.19 3.69
N THR A 364 -27.72 1.61 4.79
CA THR A 364 -27.64 3.00 5.17
C THR A 364 -26.18 3.40 5.36
N GLY A 365 -25.77 4.48 4.72
CA GLY A 365 -24.46 5.09 4.89
C GLY A 365 -24.54 6.38 5.69
N TYR A 366 -23.69 6.52 6.69
CA TYR A 366 -23.53 7.72 7.52
C TYR A 366 -22.10 8.22 7.37
N ALA A 367 -21.94 9.53 7.21
CA ALA A 367 -20.63 10.16 7.06
C ALA A 367 -20.47 11.25 8.13
N ASP A 368 -19.46 11.07 8.99
CA ASP A 368 -19.01 12.09 9.92
C ASP A 368 -17.72 12.70 9.37
N LYS A 369 -17.88 13.86 8.72
CA LYS A 369 -16.77 14.62 8.12
C LYS A 369 -15.78 15.12 9.17
N THR A 370 -16.23 15.41 10.39
CA THR A 370 -15.38 15.97 11.45
C THR A 370 -14.37 14.94 11.95
N ASN A 371 -14.80 13.67 12.04
CA ASN A 371 -13.94 12.56 12.44
C ASN A 371 -13.44 11.73 11.27
N ALA A 372 -13.63 12.15 10.00
CA ALA A 372 -13.27 11.36 8.82
C ALA A 372 -13.71 9.88 8.96
N ARG A 373 -14.94 9.67 9.42
CA ARG A 373 -15.54 8.37 9.69
C ARG A 373 -16.70 8.11 8.73
N LEU A 374 -16.72 6.91 8.18
CA LEU A 374 -17.81 6.38 7.38
C LEU A 374 -18.39 5.16 8.09
N GLN A 375 -19.69 5.13 8.31
CA GLN A 375 -20.39 3.96 8.85
C GLN A 375 -21.41 3.46 7.83
N LEU A 376 -21.34 2.18 7.51
CA LEU A 376 -22.26 1.47 6.63
C LEU A 376 -22.99 0.42 7.45
N ILE A 377 -24.32 0.43 7.38
CA ILE A 377 -25.16 -0.56 8.06
C ILE A 377 -26.04 -1.24 7.03
N LEU A 378 -25.95 -2.56 6.97
CA LEU A 378 -26.86 -3.45 6.27
C LEU A 378 -27.73 -4.14 7.33
N ALA A 379 -29.03 -3.94 7.30
CA ALA A 379 -29.97 -4.52 8.26
C ALA A 379 -31.16 -5.21 7.56
N ALA A 380 -31.62 -6.33 8.11
CA ALA A 380 -32.86 -6.98 7.68
C ALA A 380 -34.09 -6.10 7.97
N LEU A 381 -35.05 -6.07 7.03
CA LEU A 381 -36.33 -5.38 7.19
C LEU A 381 -37.40 -6.21 7.92
N ALA A 382 -37.22 -7.53 7.99
CA ALA A 382 -38.16 -8.42 8.63
C ALA A 382 -38.07 -8.28 10.16
N ALA A 383 -39.20 -8.07 10.84
CA ALA A 383 -39.25 -7.77 12.28
C ALA A 383 -38.73 -8.92 13.17
N ASP A 384 -38.73 -10.15 12.64
CA ASP A 384 -38.21 -11.37 13.28
C ASP A 384 -36.72 -11.62 12.97
N ASN A 385 -36.12 -10.87 12.05
CA ASN A 385 -34.73 -11.04 11.65
C ASN A 385 -33.85 -9.90 12.18
N ASN A 386 -33.07 -10.19 13.22
CA ASN A 386 -32.17 -9.24 13.85
C ASN A 386 -30.74 -9.26 13.27
N TRP A 387 -30.54 -9.90 12.12
CA TRP A 387 -29.24 -9.95 11.46
C TRP A 387 -28.87 -8.58 10.89
N ARG A 388 -27.64 -8.15 11.17
CA ARG A 388 -27.06 -6.90 10.68
C ARG A 388 -25.59 -7.09 10.32
N LEU A 389 -25.10 -6.28 9.40
CA LEU A 389 -23.67 -6.07 9.14
C LEU A 389 -23.38 -4.57 9.30
N CYS A 390 -22.37 -4.27 10.11
CA CYS A 390 -21.94 -2.92 10.43
C CYS A 390 -20.48 -2.80 10.02
N ALA A 391 -20.18 -1.90 9.09
CA ALA A 391 -18.83 -1.58 8.66
C ALA A 391 -18.50 -0.12 8.99
N ASP A 392 -17.50 0.09 9.84
CA ASP A 392 -17.03 1.39 10.28
C ASP A 392 -15.61 1.62 9.76
N GLY A 393 -15.44 2.56 8.85
CA GLY A 393 -14.14 3.02 8.37
C GLY A 393 -13.79 4.37 9.00
N VAL A 394 -12.60 4.50 9.56
CA VAL A 394 -12.12 5.75 10.17
C VAL A 394 -10.69 6.01 9.72
N LEU A 395 -10.46 7.20 9.15
CA LEU A 395 -9.12 7.72 8.96
C LEU A 395 -8.71 8.46 10.24
N LEU A 396 -7.85 7.84 11.07
CA LEU A 396 -7.38 8.45 12.31
C LEU A 396 -6.34 9.53 12.01
N SER A 397 -5.43 9.25 11.08
CA SER A 397 -4.38 10.14 10.63
C SER A 397 -4.04 9.84 9.16
N LYS A 398 -3.20 10.66 8.51
CA LYS A 398 -2.65 10.32 7.17
C LYS A 398 -1.88 9.00 7.16
N HIS A 399 -1.40 8.58 8.33
CA HIS A 399 -0.59 7.40 8.52
C HIS A 399 -1.35 6.25 9.17
N LYS A 400 -2.64 6.41 9.52
CA LYS A 400 -3.39 5.37 10.21
C LYS A 400 -4.86 5.35 9.80
N ALA A 401 -5.25 4.27 9.13
CA ALA A 401 -6.62 3.95 8.78
C ALA A 401 -7.06 2.70 9.53
N THR A 402 -8.28 2.71 10.07
CA THR A 402 -8.87 1.54 10.74
C THR A 402 -10.26 1.28 10.18
N ALA A 403 -10.54 0.03 9.85
CA ALA A 403 -11.84 -0.44 9.42
C ALA A 403 -12.30 -1.57 10.35
N LYS A 404 -13.49 -1.46 10.93
CA LYS A 404 -14.12 -2.51 11.72
C LYS A 404 -15.34 -3.03 10.99
N ILE A 405 -15.40 -4.33 10.77
CA ILE A 405 -16.53 -5.02 10.16
C ILE A 405 -17.09 -5.97 11.22
N ALA A 406 -18.36 -5.81 11.58
CA ALA A 406 -19.04 -6.65 12.55
C ALA A 406 -20.36 -7.15 11.96
N TRP A 407 -20.71 -8.41 12.20
CA TRP A 407 -21.91 -9.00 11.61
C TRP A 407 -22.57 -10.06 12.50
N GLY A 408 -23.79 -10.45 12.13
CA GLY A 408 -24.65 -11.36 12.89
C GLY A 408 -25.72 -10.61 13.67
N GLN A 409 -26.23 -11.21 14.74
CA GLN A 409 -27.32 -10.60 15.53
C GLN A 409 -26.87 -9.22 16.08
N ALA A 410 -27.52 -8.16 15.60
CA ALA A 410 -27.22 -6.77 15.93
C ALA A 410 -25.72 -6.38 15.81
N CYS A 411 -24.97 -6.98 14.87
CA CYS A 411 -23.52 -6.75 14.69
C CYS A 411 -22.64 -7.12 15.91
N LYS A 412 -23.08 -8.04 16.77
CA LYS A 412 -22.34 -8.44 17.98
C LYS A 412 -21.73 -9.85 17.94
N GLN A 413 -22.09 -10.66 16.95
CA GLN A 413 -21.77 -12.08 16.92
C GLN A 413 -20.35 -12.35 16.43
N TYR A 414 -19.93 -11.65 15.38
CA TYR A 414 -18.59 -11.76 14.79
C TYR A 414 -18.04 -10.38 14.48
N ASP A 415 -16.72 -10.24 14.53
CA ASP A 415 -16.06 -9.00 14.16
C ASP A 415 -14.64 -9.21 13.62
N LEU A 416 -14.24 -8.30 12.76
CA LEU A 416 -12.92 -8.17 12.19
C LEU A 416 -12.54 -6.70 12.17
N THR A 417 -11.44 -6.36 12.81
CA THR A 417 -10.84 -5.03 12.76
C THR A 417 -9.55 -5.09 11.96
N VAL A 418 -9.46 -4.29 10.91
CA VAL A 418 -8.30 -4.13 10.05
C VAL A 418 -7.71 -2.75 10.30
N THR A 419 -6.44 -2.68 10.65
CA THR A 419 -5.69 -1.44 10.87
C THR A 419 -4.52 -1.41 9.91
N ALA A 420 -4.47 -0.39 9.05
CA ALA A 420 -3.30 -0.06 8.25
C ALA A 420 -2.63 1.15 8.90
N GLU A 421 -1.38 1.02 9.31
CA GLU A 421 -0.60 2.09 9.92
C GLU A 421 0.80 2.19 9.30
N THR A 422 1.33 3.41 9.19
CA THR A 422 2.71 3.70 8.80
C THR A 422 3.36 4.49 9.91
N GLY A 423 4.66 4.32 10.11
CA GLY A 423 5.39 4.95 11.21
C GLY A 423 6.82 4.46 11.28
N LEU A 424 7.35 4.39 12.50
CA LEU A 424 8.71 3.90 12.77
C LEU A 424 8.66 2.59 13.58
N LEU A 425 9.57 1.67 13.27
CA LEU A 425 9.90 0.50 14.08
C LEU A 425 11.33 0.69 14.61
N GLY A 426 11.48 1.20 15.84
CA GLY A 426 12.76 1.74 16.30
C GLY A 426 13.08 3.03 15.50
N PRO A 427 14.29 3.19 14.92
CA PRO A 427 14.62 4.31 14.05
C PRO A 427 14.17 4.11 12.58
N SER A 428 13.63 2.93 12.24
CA SER A 428 13.44 2.50 10.86
C SER A 428 12.01 2.75 10.35
N PRO A 429 11.81 3.35 9.17
CA PRO A 429 10.49 3.51 8.56
C PRO A 429 9.78 2.18 8.38
N ALA A 430 8.50 2.11 8.74
CA ALA A 430 7.73 0.88 8.68
C ALA A 430 6.27 1.10 8.28
N ALA A 431 5.72 0.13 7.57
CA ALA A 431 4.29 0.00 7.28
C ALA A 431 3.78 -1.29 7.93
N ARG A 432 2.65 -1.21 8.62
CA ARG A 432 2.03 -2.34 9.30
C ARG A 432 0.57 -2.48 8.90
N LEU A 433 0.20 -3.69 8.50
CA LEU A 433 -1.17 -4.14 8.40
C LEU A 433 -1.46 -5.08 9.57
N ARG A 434 -2.47 -4.77 10.37
CA ARG A 434 -2.90 -5.56 11.52
C ARG A 434 -4.35 -5.96 11.35
N MET A 435 -4.67 -7.20 11.65
CA MET A 435 -6.02 -7.76 11.68
C MET A 435 -6.26 -8.36 13.06
N THR A 436 -7.35 -7.99 13.71
CA THR A 436 -7.76 -8.53 15.01
C THR A 436 -9.23 -8.91 14.97
N TRP A 437 -9.62 -9.93 15.71
CA TRP A 437 -11.01 -10.39 15.79
C TRP A 437 -11.33 -10.87 17.21
N ASN A 438 -12.60 -11.01 17.59
CA ASN A 438 -12.97 -11.72 18.82
C ASN A 438 -13.48 -13.14 18.52
N GLN A 439 -14.36 -13.24 17.51
CA GLN A 439 -14.84 -14.51 16.99
C GLN A 439 -14.93 -14.41 15.46
N LEU A 440 -14.40 -15.43 14.79
CA LEU A 440 -14.58 -15.65 13.36
C LEU A 440 -15.30 -16.99 13.14
N PRO A 441 -16.16 -17.10 12.12
CA PRO A 441 -16.77 -18.36 11.74
C PRO A 441 -15.72 -19.46 11.51
N VAL A 442 -16.03 -20.70 11.89
CA VAL A 442 -15.12 -21.87 11.84
C VAL A 442 -14.48 -22.06 10.45
N VAL A 443 -15.19 -21.70 9.39
CA VAL A 443 -14.73 -21.73 7.99
C VAL A 443 -13.49 -20.85 7.76
N PHE A 444 -13.46 -19.64 8.33
CA PHE A 444 -12.30 -18.74 8.19
C PHE A 444 -11.06 -19.27 8.90
N LYS A 445 -11.22 -19.93 10.06
CA LYS A 445 -10.12 -20.61 10.76
C LYS A 445 -9.52 -21.74 9.90
N ARG A 446 -10.35 -22.47 9.14
CA ARG A 446 -9.92 -23.56 8.25
C ARG A 446 -9.16 -23.05 7.02
N TYR A 447 -9.61 -21.97 6.39
CA TYR A 447 -8.91 -21.36 5.24
C TYR A 447 -7.59 -20.69 5.64
N ALA A 448 -7.55 -20.03 6.80
CA ALA A 448 -6.30 -19.46 7.33
C ALA A 448 -5.25 -20.56 7.58
N LYS A 449 -5.65 -21.71 8.14
CA LYS A 449 -4.79 -22.89 8.31
C LYS A 449 -4.30 -23.44 6.97
N LYS A 450 -5.19 -23.55 5.99
CA LYS A 450 -4.83 -24.02 4.63
C LYS A 450 -3.86 -23.07 3.93
N ALA A 451 -4.06 -21.75 4.03
CA ALA A 451 -3.16 -20.73 3.51
C ALA A 451 -1.77 -20.74 4.18
N TYR A 452 -1.72 -21.07 5.47
CA TYR A 452 -0.49 -21.27 6.22
C TYR A 452 0.29 -22.50 5.72
N ASP A 453 -0.42 -23.60 5.43
CA ASP A 453 0.19 -24.84 4.89
C ASP A 453 0.70 -24.69 3.45
N TYR A 454 0.33 -23.62 2.73
CA TYR A 454 0.83 -23.28 1.38
C TYR A 454 2.12 -22.45 1.39
N ILE A 455 2.64 -22.04 2.54
CA ILE A 455 3.95 -21.36 2.63
C ILE A 455 5.04 -22.44 2.51
N PRO A 456 5.86 -22.46 1.45
CA PRO A 456 6.82 -23.55 1.21
C PRO A 456 7.84 -23.72 2.34
N ALA A 457 8.24 -24.97 2.64
CA ALA A 457 9.16 -25.30 3.72
C ALA A 457 10.56 -24.64 3.60
N TYR A 458 11.05 -24.33 2.39
CA TYR A 458 12.32 -23.62 2.20
C TYR A 458 12.22 -22.11 2.49
N VAL A 459 11.01 -21.53 2.33
CA VAL A 459 10.72 -20.17 2.80
C VAL A 459 10.82 -20.16 4.33
N LEU A 460 10.43 -21.28 4.98
CA LEU A 460 10.55 -21.52 6.41
C LEU A 460 11.98 -21.66 6.96
N GLU A 461 12.94 -22.13 6.14
CA GLU A 461 14.35 -22.30 6.56
C GLU A 461 15.14 -20.99 6.65
N SER A 462 14.69 -19.92 5.97
CA SER A 462 15.35 -18.59 5.99
C SER A 462 14.81 -17.65 7.08
N PHE A 463 13.85 -18.09 7.90
CA PHE A 463 13.24 -17.24 8.93
C PHE A 463 13.86 -17.49 10.31
N ILE A 464 14.10 -16.40 11.03
CA ILE A 464 14.24 -16.48 12.49
C ILE A 464 12.83 -16.63 13.05
N ARG A 465 12.53 -17.83 13.54
CA ARG A 465 11.24 -18.18 14.14
C ARG A 465 11.39 -18.23 15.65
N SER A 466 10.81 -17.27 16.34
CA SER A 466 10.64 -17.33 17.79
C SER A 466 9.21 -17.75 18.13
N ARG A 467 9.08 -18.68 19.08
CA ARG A 467 7.79 -18.94 19.72
C ARG A 467 7.53 -17.77 20.66
N ASP A 468 6.50 -17.00 20.37
CA ASP A 468 6.09 -15.86 21.18
C ASP A 468 4.66 -16.10 21.66
N ASN A 469 4.36 -15.75 22.92
CA ASN A 469 3.01 -15.82 23.49
C ASN A 469 2.19 -14.63 22.97
N ASN A 470 1.88 -14.63 21.66
CA ASN A 470 0.99 -13.63 21.08
C ASN A 470 -0.48 -13.92 21.41
N SER A 471 -1.32 -12.89 21.30
CA SER A 471 -2.78 -13.01 21.36
C SER A 471 -3.30 -13.98 20.29
N VAL A 472 -4.20 -14.88 20.68
CA VAL A 472 -4.74 -15.96 19.82
C VAL A 472 -5.53 -15.41 18.63
N ASP A 473 -6.00 -14.17 18.72
CA ASP A 473 -6.92 -13.56 17.77
C ASP A 473 -6.34 -12.34 17.03
N GLN A 474 -5.06 -12.41 16.69
CA GLN A 474 -4.38 -11.36 15.95
C GLN A 474 -3.45 -11.91 14.84
N LEU A 475 -3.50 -11.23 13.69
CA LEU A 475 -2.53 -11.35 12.61
C LEU A 475 -1.91 -9.97 12.36
N SER A 476 -0.60 -9.88 12.18
CA SER A 476 0.02 -8.63 11.74
C SER A 476 1.16 -8.86 10.76
N PHE A 477 1.19 -8.06 9.71
CA PHE A 477 2.27 -7.98 8.75
C PHE A 477 2.91 -6.61 8.85
N THR A 478 4.21 -6.56 9.14
CA THR A 478 4.99 -5.31 9.18
C THR A 478 6.11 -5.40 8.16
N VAL A 479 6.30 -4.34 7.39
CA VAL A 479 7.45 -4.13 6.51
C VAL A 479 8.23 -2.98 7.11
N ALA A 480 9.47 -3.21 7.52
CA ALA A 480 10.36 -2.18 8.06
C ALA A 480 11.60 -2.02 7.19
N ALA A 481 11.90 -0.79 6.78
CA ALA A 481 13.11 -0.41 6.07
C ALA A 481 14.24 -0.16 7.08
N THR A 482 14.97 -1.22 7.43
CA THR A 482 16.04 -1.18 8.45
C THR A 482 17.33 -0.53 7.95
N SER A 483 17.51 -0.45 6.63
CA SER A 483 18.55 0.34 5.96
C SER A 483 18.08 0.75 4.56
N GLU A 484 18.87 1.53 3.83
CA GLU A 484 18.59 1.88 2.42
C GLU A 484 18.39 0.66 1.52
N ARG A 485 18.87 -0.54 1.90
CA ARG A 485 18.78 -1.76 1.09
C ARG A 485 18.22 -2.96 1.83
N THR A 486 17.72 -2.81 3.04
CA THR A 486 17.23 -3.95 3.83
C THR A 486 15.77 -3.72 4.21
N LEU A 487 14.92 -4.69 3.87
CA LEU A 487 13.55 -4.77 4.35
C LEU A 487 13.40 -5.95 5.31
N ASP A 488 12.97 -5.65 6.52
CA ASP A 488 12.54 -6.64 7.49
C ASP A 488 11.03 -6.85 7.30
N LEU A 489 10.65 -8.02 6.77
CA LEU A 489 9.26 -8.46 6.71
C LEU A 489 8.95 -9.27 7.96
N ILE A 490 8.13 -8.70 8.85
CA ILE A 490 7.77 -9.29 10.12
C ILE A 490 6.31 -9.75 10.02
N PHE A 491 6.12 -11.05 10.05
CA PHE A 491 4.81 -11.68 10.12
C PHE A 491 4.58 -12.19 11.53
N LYS A 492 3.55 -11.68 12.20
CA LYS A 492 3.06 -12.22 13.48
C LYS A 492 1.74 -12.94 13.22
N THR A 493 1.69 -14.19 13.61
CA THR A 493 0.48 -15.02 13.66
C THR A 493 0.14 -15.31 15.12
N PRO A 494 -1.03 -15.90 15.41
CA PRO A 494 -1.41 -16.31 16.77
C PRO A 494 -0.40 -17.20 17.50
N THR A 495 0.43 -17.93 16.76
CA THR A 495 1.34 -18.95 17.30
C THR A 495 2.82 -18.66 17.08
N TYR A 496 3.18 -17.78 16.14
CA TYR A 496 4.57 -17.55 15.77
C TYR A 496 4.83 -16.10 15.38
N ILE A 497 6.05 -15.64 15.65
CA ILE A 497 6.62 -14.49 14.96
C ILE A 497 7.67 -15.01 13.97
N THR A 498 7.58 -14.51 12.76
CA THR A 498 8.44 -14.86 11.64
C THR A 498 9.04 -13.59 11.09
N VAL A 499 10.37 -13.49 11.12
CA VAL A 499 11.11 -12.33 10.58
C VAL A 499 11.90 -12.77 9.36
N LEU A 500 11.68 -12.09 8.24
CA LEU A 500 12.46 -12.24 7.02
C LEU A 500 13.25 -10.97 6.75
N LYS A 501 14.56 -11.08 6.70
CA LYS A 501 15.42 -9.99 6.25
C LYS A 501 15.65 -10.14 4.76
N LYS A 502 15.19 -9.18 3.97
CA LYS A 502 15.36 -9.16 2.52
C LYS A 502 16.30 -8.05 2.13
N ASN A 503 17.46 -8.43 1.59
CA ASN A 503 18.39 -7.50 0.97
C ASN A 503 17.87 -7.16 -0.44
N LEU A 504 17.59 -5.87 -0.65
CA LEU A 504 17.19 -5.31 -1.92
C LEU A 504 18.44 -5.03 -2.78
N ARG A 505 18.37 -5.40 -4.06
CA ARG A 505 19.44 -5.15 -5.04
C ARG A 505 19.63 -3.66 -5.37
N ARG A 506 18.66 -2.79 -5.02
CA ARG A 506 18.67 -1.32 -5.19
C ARG A 506 18.32 -0.62 -3.87
N ALA A 507 18.78 0.63 -3.70
CA ALA A 507 18.35 1.48 -2.60
C ALA A 507 16.84 1.77 -2.68
N ILE A 508 16.17 1.88 -1.53
CA ILE A 508 14.69 1.96 -1.37
C ILE A 508 14.04 3.13 -2.12
N LEU A 509 14.81 4.10 -2.62
CA LEU A 509 14.29 5.33 -3.18
C LEU A 509 13.53 5.26 -4.53
N VAL A 510 13.39 4.11 -5.23
CA VAL A 510 12.77 4.15 -6.59
C VAL A 510 11.79 3.01 -6.97
N GLN A 511 11.56 1.95 -6.19
CA GLN A 511 10.61 0.89 -6.64
C GLN A 511 9.71 0.34 -5.53
N VAL A 512 8.85 1.21 -5.01
CA VAL A 512 7.65 0.79 -4.28
C VAL A 512 6.44 1.09 -5.19
N PRO A 513 5.48 0.16 -5.39
CA PRO A 513 4.30 0.44 -6.24
C PRO A 513 3.65 1.77 -5.85
N ASN A 514 3.15 2.53 -6.84
CA ASN A 514 2.63 3.91 -6.70
C ASN A 514 1.70 4.15 -5.48
N CYS A 515 1.06 3.13 -4.90
CA CYS A 515 0.34 3.25 -3.64
C CYS A 515 1.22 3.63 -2.43
N LEU A 516 2.51 3.31 -2.41
CA LEU A 516 3.44 3.59 -1.30
C LEU A 516 4.28 4.86 -1.51
N LEU A 517 4.33 5.40 -2.73
CA LEU A 517 5.09 6.62 -3.06
C LEU A 517 4.40 7.92 -2.60
N PHE A 518 3.13 7.89 -2.18
CA PHE A 518 2.49 9.04 -1.53
C PHE A 518 3.11 9.40 -0.17
N PHE A 519 3.94 8.54 0.43
CA PHE A 519 4.33 8.62 1.85
C PHE A 519 5.73 9.22 2.13
N PHE A 520 6.54 9.54 1.11
CA PHE A 520 7.96 9.93 1.30
C PHE A 520 8.25 11.43 1.13
N HIS A 521 7.28 12.31 1.39
CA HIS A 521 7.59 13.74 1.45
C HIS A 521 8.16 14.11 2.84
N SER A 522 9.24 14.90 2.88
CA SER A 522 9.67 15.62 4.09
C SER A 522 8.49 16.39 4.64
N ALA A 523 8.22 16.30 5.95
CA ALA A 523 7.13 17.07 6.54
C ALA A 523 7.42 18.56 6.38
N GLU A 524 6.52 19.27 5.69
CA GLU A 524 6.69 20.67 5.30
C GLU A 524 5.62 21.52 5.97
N CYS A 525 6.06 22.56 6.66
CA CYS A 525 5.21 23.62 7.19
C CYS A 525 5.56 24.91 6.46
N SER A 526 4.57 25.72 6.12
CA SER A 526 4.81 26.96 5.36
C SER A 526 3.81 28.03 5.72
N SER A 527 4.22 29.30 5.63
CA SER A 527 3.29 30.42 5.57
C SER A 527 3.43 31.15 4.26
N ILE A 528 2.29 31.47 3.65
CA ILE A 528 2.19 32.41 2.55
C ILE A 528 1.32 33.55 3.06
N ARG A 529 1.90 34.76 3.14
CA ARG A 529 1.31 35.89 3.88
C ARG A 529 1.07 35.48 5.35
N ASP A 530 -0.18 35.45 5.80
CA ASP A 530 -0.57 35.05 7.17
C ASP A 530 -1.29 33.69 7.25
N THR A 531 -1.34 32.92 6.16
CA THR A 531 -1.94 31.58 6.18
C THR A 531 -0.88 30.52 6.41
N VAL A 532 -0.90 29.93 7.61
CA VAL A 532 -0.02 28.83 7.98
C VAL A 532 -0.61 27.51 7.51
N THR A 533 0.22 26.70 6.87
CA THR A 533 -0.04 25.28 6.59
C THR A 533 0.89 24.47 7.48
N THR A 534 0.34 23.67 8.39
CA THR A 534 1.12 22.83 9.31
C THR A 534 1.79 21.65 8.61
N PHE A 535 2.69 20.95 9.30
CA PHE A 535 3.33 19.72 8.81
C PHE A 535 2.32 18.64 8.37
N ASN A 536 1.13 18.61 8.98
CA ASN A 536 0.08 17.66 8.65
C ASN A 536 -0.91 18.20 7.60
N ASN A 537 -0.60 19.33 6.94
CA ASN A 537 -1.40 20.06 5.94
C ASN A 537 -2.68 20.73 6.46
N ARG A 538 -2.76 21.07 7.76
CA ARG A 538 -3.90 21.86 8.26
C ARG A 538 -3.64 23.33 8.00
N LYS A 539 -4.65 24.05 7.49
CA LYS A 539 -4.55 25.48 7.15
C LYS A 539 -5.35 26.33 8.12
N TYR A 540 -4.76 27.42 8.60
CA TYR A 540 -5.44 28.44 9.39
C TYR A 540 -4.73 29.79 9.22
N LYS A 541 -5.45 30.88 9.55
CA LYS A 541 -4.86 32.22 9.59
C LYS A 541 -4.16 32.43 10.94
N ASN A 542 -2.93 32.92 10.91
CA ASN A 542 -2.17 33.29 12.10
C ASN A 542 -2.21 34.80 12.30
N GLU A 543 -2.97 35.23 13.31
CA GLU A 543 -3.04 36.63 13.74
C GLU A 543 -2.10 36.80 14.94
N MET A 544 -0.93 37.39 14.70
CA MET A 544 0.13 37.50 15.69
C MET A 544 0.30 38.97 16.15
N PRO A 545 0.43 39.23 17.47
CA PRO A 545 0.77 40.55 18.00
C PRO A 545 2.15 41.03 17.49
N GLN A 546 2.32 42.34 17.36
CA GLN A 546 3.59 42.94 16.96
C GLN A 546 4.66 42.79 18.05
N TYR A 547 5.93 42.72 17.64
CA TYR A 547 7.12 42.63 18.49
C TYR A 547 7.30 41.36 19.33
N CYS A 548 6.29 40.50 19.43
CA CYS A 548 6.43 39.22 20.13
C CYS A 548 7.27 38.23 19.33
N TYR A 549 7.83 37.23 20.02
CA TYR A 549 8.31 36.01 19.38
C TYR A 549 7.22 34.94 19.44
N GLN A 550 7.08 34.17 18.38
CA GLN A 550 6.14 33.06 18.29
C GLN A 550 6.87 31.81 17.81
N ILE A 551 6.65 30.69 18.50
CA ILE A 551 7.34 29.43 18.22
C ILE A 551 6.69 28.75 17.00
N LEU A 552 7.38 28.76 15.86
CA LEU A 552 6.93 28.06 14.66
C LEU A 552 7.11 26.56 14.80
N ALA A 553 8.32 26.12 15.13
CA ALA A 553 8.67 24.72 15.34
C ALA A 553 9.90 24.63 16.25
N GLN A 554 9.90 23.68 17.19
CA GLN A 554 11.05 23.34 18.01
C GLN A 554 11.13 21.83 18.22
N ASP A 555 12.31 21.33 18.58
CA ASP A 555 12.50 19.95 19.05
C ASP A 555 11.98 19.83 20.49
N CYS A 556 11.03 18.92 20.71
CA CYS A 556 10.41 18.67 22.01
C CYS A 556 10.70 17.23 22.51
N SER A 557 11.83 16.66 22.05
CA SER A 557 12.45 15.46 22.62
C SER A 557 13.21 15.79 23.92
N GLU A 558 13.80 14.77 24.55
CA GLU A 558 14.58 14.93 25.80
C GLU A 558 15.76 15.90 25.64
N GLU A 559 16.33 15.98 24.44
CA GLU A 559 17.41 16.89 24.08
C GLU A 559 16.93 17.88 23.02
N MET A 560 16.70 19.13 23.42
CA MET A 560 16.27 20.17 22.50
C MET A 560 17.39 20.58 21.52
N LYS A 561 17.25 20.23 20.24
CA LYS A 561 18.28 20.50 19.21
C LYS A 561 18.10 21.79 18.43
N PHE A 562 16.87 22.24 18.22
CA PHE A 562 16.58 23.49 17.51
C PHE A 562 15.30 24.18 17.98
N MET A 563 15.23 25.48 17.70
CA MET A 563 14.01 26.30 17.79
C MET A 563 13.94 27.25 16.60
N VAL A 564 12.77 27.36 15.98
CA VAL A 564 12.50 28.32 14.91
C VAL A 564 11.41 29.27 15.40
N LEU A 565 11.76 30.55 15.46
CA LEU A 565 10.91 31.63 15.95
C LEU A 565 10.53 32.56 14.81
N LEU A 566 9.31 33.08 14.87
CA LEU A 566 8.83 34.18 14.06
C LEU A 566 8.70 35.42 14.94
N ARG A 567 9.12 36.57 14.41
CA ARG A 567 8.81 37.90 14.94
C ARG A 567 8.37 38.80 13.79
N LYS A 568 7.48 39.76 14.07
CA LYS A 568 7.13 40.83 13.12
C LYS A 568 7.81 42.14 13.53
N ASP A 569 8.44 42.82 12.58
CA ASP A 569 9.06 44.13 12.78
C ASP A 569 8.03 45.29 12.70
N ASP A 570 8.50 46.54 12.82
CA ASP A 570 7.69 47.77 12.75
C ASP A 570 6.86 47.88 11.46
N ASN A 571 7.39 47.32 10.36
CA ASN A 571 6.76 47.31 9.04
C ASN A 571 5.94 46.04 8.79
N VAL A 572 5.71 45.23 9.82
CA VAL A 572 4.97 43.95 9.75
C VAL A 572 5.67 42.91 8.86
N HIS A 573 6.97 43.09 8.58
CA HIS A 573 7.76 42.08 7.90
C HIS A 573 8.13 40.94 8.85
N ASN A 574 8.18 39.74 8.30
CA ASN A 574 8.58 38.56 9.02
C ASN A 574 10.10 38.59 9.26
N HIS A 575 10.48 38.26 10.49
CA HIS A 575 11.85 38.00 10.91
C HIS A 575 11.88 36.57 11.45
N ILE A 576 12.63 35.70 10.79
CA ILE A 576 12.83 34.31 11.20
C ILE A 576 14.14 34.19 11.97
N ASN A 577 14.05 33.65 13.18
CA ASN A 577 15.21 33.40 14.04
C ASN A 577 15.33 31.88 14.25
N VAL A 578 16.49 31.32 13.90
CA VAL A 578 16.79 29.89 14.02
C VAL A 578 17.87 29.71 15.06
N LYS A 579 17.52 29.07 16.18
CA LYS A 579 18.43 28.77 17.28
C LYS A 579 18.84 27.30 17.26
N ILE A 580 20.14 27.05 17.25
CA ILE A 580 20.73 25.72 17.25
C ILE A 580 21.88 25.75 18.27
N ALA A 581 21.68 25.13 19.45
CA ALA A 581 22.61 25.24 20.57
C ALA A 581 22.95 26.72 20.91
N ASP A 582 24.22 27.11 20.82
CA ASP A 582 24.74 28.47 21.02
C ASP A 582 24.76 29.33 19.74
N ILE A 583 24.30 28.77 18.61
CA ILE A 583 24.30 29.44 17.31
C ILE A 583 22.93 30.08 17.06
N ASP A 584 22.96 31.37 16.77
CA ASP A 584 21.80 32.19 16.46
C ASP A 584 21.84 32.68 15.00
N ILE A 585 20.82 32.35 14.21
CA ILE A 585 20.73 32.71 12.80
C ILE A 585 19.47 33.53 12.55
N ASP A 586 19.65 34.79 12.18
CA ASP A 586 18.57 35.72 11.86
C ASP A 586 18.42 35.89 10.34
N LEU A 587 17.18 35.76 9.87
CA LEU A 587 16.77 36.03 8.50
C LEU A 587 15.67 37.10 8.50
N TYR A 588 15.96 38.27 7.93
CA TYR A 588 15.00 39.37 7.85
C TYR A 588 15.17 40.15 6.56
N LEU A 589 14.14 40.92 6.20
CA LEU A 589 14.17 41.78 5.01
C LEU A 589 14.82 43.13 5.35
N ARG A 590 15.74 43.57 4.49
CA ARG A 590 16.18 44.96 4.41
C ARG A 590 15.92 45.44 2.99
N ASP A 591 15.03 46.43 2.88
CA ASP A 591 14.48 46.94 1.62
C ASP A 591 13.75 45.87 0.79
N THR A 592 14.49 45.14 -0.05
CA THR A 592 13.98 44.08 -0.92
C THR A 592 14.80 42.79 -0.85
N ASN A 593 15.93 42.81 -0.14
CA ASN A 593 16.85 41.68 -0.04
C ASN A 593 16.72 40.99 1.32
N VAL A 594 16.87 39.66 1.31
CA VAL A 594 16.98 38.88 2.54
C VAL A 594 18.40 39.03 3.09
N VAL A 595 18.51 39.48 4.33
CA VAL A 595 19.78 39.62 5.05
C VAL A 595 19.91 38.48 6.05
N VAL A 596 21.11 37.91 6.15
CA VAL A 596 21.46 36.86 7.11
C VAL A 596 22.41 37.42 8.16
N LYS A 597 22.12 37.18 9.44
CA LYS A 597 23.12 37.32 10.51
C LYS A 597 23.35 35.98 11.19
N VAL A 598 24.61 35.70 11.50
CA VAL A 598 25.02 34.54 12.30
C VAL A 598 25.72 35.08 13.55
N ASN A 599 25.19 34.78 14.73
CA ASN A 599 25.66 35.28 16.03
C ASN A 599 25.83 36.81 16.04
N GLY A 600 24.85 37.52 15.48
CA GLY A 600 24.82 38.99 15.39
C GLY A 600 25.71 39.60 14.30
N ARG A 601 26.53 38.80 13.59
CA ARG A 601 27.38 39.27 12.49
C ARG A 601 26.71 39.05 11.14
N GLU A 602 26.60 40.12 10.35
CA GLU A 602 26.00 40.07 9.01
C GLU A 602 26.90 39.28 8.04
N VAL A 603 26.33 38.33 7.32
CA VAL A 603 27.02 37.55 6.28
C VAL A 603 26.69 38.18 4.92
N PRO A 604 27.65 38.82 4.24
CA PRO A 604 27.39 39.42 2.94
C PRO A 604 26.98 38.37 1.91
N THR A 605 26.08 38.71 0.99
CA THR A 605 25.60 37.79 -0.06
C THR A 605 26.72 37.21 -0.91
N SER A 606 27.82 37.95 -1.09
CA SER A 606 29.02 37.49 -1.80
C SER A 606 29.77 36.33 -1.11
N HIS A 607 29.52 36.11 0.18
CA HIS A 607 30.14 35.05 0.98
C HIS A 607 29.20 33.85 1.20
N LEU A 608 28.07 33.80 0.49
CA LEU A 608 27.23 32.62 0.43
C LEU A 608 27.68 31.71 -0.74
N PRO A 609 27.69 30.37 -0.58
CA PRO A 609 27.19 29.61 0.56
C PRO A 609 28.11 29.70 1.79
N TYR A 610 27.51 29.96 2.94
CA TYR A 610 28.20 29.99 4.23
C TYR A 610 28.13 28.61 4.89
N GLN A 611 29.28 28.08 5.29
CA GLN A 611 29.38 26.85 6.08
C GLN A 611 29.87 27.20 7.48
N HIS A 612 29.16 26.75 8.51
CA HIS A 612 29.56 27.02 9.89
C HIS A 612 30.81 26.18 10.25
N PRO A 613 31.84 26.74 10.90
CA PRO A 613 33.12 26.07 11.11
C PRO A 613 33.05 24.87 12.05
N THR A 614 32.14 24.88 13.04
CA THR A 614 32.04 23.85 14.08
C THR A 614 30.76 23.01 14.00
N ALA A 615 29.74 23.49 13.28
CA ALA A 615 28.43 22.85 13.21
C ALA A 615 28.11 22.51 11.76
N LYS A 616 27.39 21.41 11.53
CA LYS A 616 26.97 20.98 10.19
C LYS A 616 25.78 21.83 9.70
N ILE A 617 26.02 23.13 9.54
CA ILE A 617 25.05 24.13 9.10
C ILE A 617 25.55 24.74 7.79
N GLU A 618 24.69 24.75 6.78
CA GLU A 618 24.93 25.38 5.48
C GLU A 618 23.85 26.43 5.22
N ILE A 619 24.24 27.64 4.86
CA ILE A 619 23.34 28.72 4.46
C ILE A 619 23.64 29.08 3.01
N ARG A 620 22.63 29.04 2.13
CA ARG A 620 22.83 29.33 0.71
C ARG A 620 21.65 30.07 0.09
N PRO A 621 21.88 30.80 -1.02
CA PRO A 621 20.80 31.40 -1.78
C PRO A 621 19.94 30.29 -2.40
N ASN A 622 18.63 30.49 -2.43
CA ASN A 622 17.69 29.56 -3.05
C ASN A 622 16.57 30.37 -3.71
N LYS A 623 16.48 30.34 -5.04
CA LYS A 623 15.55 31.19 -5.81
C LYS A 623 15.71 32.67 -5.42
N ASP A 624 14.62 33.30 -4.97
CA ASP A 624 14.56 34.71 -4.57
C ASP A 624 14.78 34.92 -3.06
N GLY A 625 15.13 33.85 -2.33
CA GLY A 625 15.30 33.86 -0.87
C GLY A 625 16.57 33.15 -0.41
N ILE A 626 16.60 32.81 0.87
CA ILE A 626 17.75 32.15 1.52
C ILE A 626 17.26 30.90 2.25
N SER A 627 18.03 29.81 2.14
CA SER A 627 17.78 28.56 2.85
C SER A 627 18.90 28.26 3.85
N VAL A 628 18.52 27.86 5.06
CA VAL A 628 19.37 27.31 6.12
C VAL A 628 19.14 25.80 6.20
N TYR A 629 20.21 25.02 6.15
CA TYR A 629 20.20 23.55 6.20
C TYR A 629 20.97 23.06 7.43
N ALA A 630 20.32 22.25 8.28
CA ALA A 630 20.96 21.57 9.41
C ALA A 630 20.37 20.14 9.60
N PRO A 631 20.43 19.27 8.57
CA PRO A 631 19.68 18.01 8.54
C PRO A 631 20.10 17.02 9.64
N SER A 632 21.38 17.05 10.06
CA SER A 632 21.86 16.22 11.18
C SER A 632 21.26 16.58 12.53
N LEU A 633 20.67 17.78 12.64
CA LEU A 633 20.04 18.30 13.85
C LEU A 633 18.51 18.28 13.78
N GLY A 634 17.95 17.76 12.68
CA GLY A 634 16.52 17.53 12.51
C GLY A 634 15.84 18.60 11.66
N LEU A 635 16.56 19.66 11.32
CA LEU A 635 16.08 20.77 10.51
C LEU A 635 16.56 20.61 9.06
N HIS A 636 15.72 20.02 8.22
CA HIS A 636 16.07 19.72 6.83
C HIS A 636 16.23 20.99 6.00
N GLU A 637 15.33 21.96 6.14
CA GLU A 637 15.42 23.27 5.46
C GLU A 637 14.59 24.32 6.19
N VAL A 638 15.15 25.51 6.45
CA VAL A 638 14.38 26.73 6.73
C VAL A 638 14.62 27.70 5.59
N TYR A 639 13.57 27.97 4.82
CA TYR A 639 13.58 28.89 3.69
C TYR A 639 12.79 30.14 4.03
N PHE A 640 13.32 31.29 3.65
CA PHE A 640 12.70 32.59 3.84
C PHE A 640 12.88 33.49 2.61
N ASP A 641 11.79 34.11 2.17
CA ASP A 641 11.77 35.15 1.15
C ASP A 641 10.82 36.30 1.53
N LYS A 642 10.61 37.24 0.59
CA LYS A 642 9.78 38.43 0.80
C LYS A 642 8.35 38.11 1.27
N ASN A 643 7.75 37.03 0.78
CA ASN A 643 6.31 36.77 0.92
C ASN A 643 5.98 35.49 1.70
N SER A 644 6.98 34.65 1.96
CA SER A 644 6.77 33.31 2.48
C SER A 644 7.96 32.79 3.29
N TRP A 645 7.64 31.86 4.18
CA TRP A 645 8.63 31.03 4.86
C TRP A 645 8.21 29.58 4.80
N LYS A 646 9.19 28.68 4.86
CA LYS A 646 8.98 27.24 4.80
C LYS A 646 9.96 26.53 5.73
N ILE A 647 9.45 25.60 6.52
CA ILE A 647 10.22 24.74 7.42
C ILE A 647 10.00 23.30 6.97
N LYS A 648 11.09 22.58 6.72
CA LYS A 648 11.11 21.14 6.51
C LYS A 648 11.91 20.48 7.61
N VAL A 649 11.37 19.39 8.16
CA VAL A 649 12.04 18.60 9.19
C VAL A 649 12.46 17.24 8.65
N ALA A 650 13.55 16.70 9.20
CA ALA A 650 14.05 15.38 8.87
C ALA A 650 13.08 14.28 9.32
N ASP A 651 13.10 13.12 8.67
CA ASP A 651 12.13 12.06 8.97
C ASP A 651 12.22 11.53 10.41
N TRP A 652 13.41 11.54 11.01
CA TRP A 652 13.64 11.01 12.35
C TRP A 652 13.08 11.88 13.48
N ILE A 653 12.78 13.16 13.24
CA ILE A 653 12.19 14.07 14.24
C ILE A 653 10.67 14.21 14.09
N LYS A 654 10.06 13.53 13.10
CA LYS A 654 8.60 13.47 12.96
C LYS A 654 7.96 12.90 14.23
N GLY A 655 6.94 13.58 14.74
CA GLY A 655 6.25 13.27 16.00
C GLY A 655 6.90 13.86 17.25
N GLN A 656 8.12 14.41 17.14
CA GLN A 656 8.87 14.99 18.25
C GLN A 656 8.93 16.52 18.19
N THR A 657 8.39 17.14 17.14
CA THR A 657 8.31 18.61 17.06
C THR A 657 7.12 19.15 17.85
N CYS A 658 7.21 20.40 18.32
CA CYS A 658 6.05 21.15 18.78
C CYS A 658 6.16 22.64 18.40
N GLY A 659 5.05 23.37 18.42
CA GLY A 659 4.93 24.72 17.85
C GLY A 659 3.70 24.87 16.96
N LEU A 660 3.54 26.04 16.31
CA LEU A 660 2.46 26.28 15.34
C LEU A 660 2.45 25.29 14.17
N CYS A 661 3.62 24.83 13.74
CA CYS A 661 3.72 23.85 12.65
C CYS A 661 3.25 22.44 13.05
N GLY A 662 2.98 22.19 14.34
CA GLY A 662 2.49 20.92 14.85
C GLY A 662 3.60 19.87 15.00
N LYS A 663 3.18 18.60 15.14
CA LYS A 663 4.06 17.48 15.48
C LYS A 663 4.67 16.72 14.30
N ALA A 664 4.19 16.94 13.08
CA ALA A 664 4.58 16.15 11.91
C ALA A 664 4.37 14.62 12.05
N ASP A 665 3.40 14.20 12.86
CA ASP A 665 3.02 12.79 13.10
C ASP A 665 1.90 12.27 12.17
N GLY A 666 1.43 13.12 11.25
CA GLY A 666 0.31 12.88 10.35
C GLY A 666 -1.08 12.88 11.00
N GLU A 667 -1.17 13.07 12.32
CA GLU A 667 -2.41 13.12 13.10
C GLU A 667 -3.04 14.52 13.02
N ILE A 668 -4.20 14.62 12.38
CA ILE A 668 -4.83 15.92 12.08
C ILE A 668 -5.88 16.34 13.13
N ARG A 669 -6.36 15.42 13.98
CA ARG A 669 -7.48 15.70 14.90
C ARG A 669 -7.04 16.51 16.11
N GLN A 670 -5.85 16.23 16.61
CA GLN A 670 -5.25 16.94 17.75
C GLN A 670 -4.23 17.99 17.30
N GLU A 671 -4.32 18.46 16.05
CA GLU A 671 -3.37 19.41 15.48
C GLU A 671 -3.26 20.71 16.29
N TYR A 672 -4.38 21.18 16.83
CA TYR A 672 -4.46 22.40 17.64
C TYR A 672 -4.14 22.12 19.10
N ARG A 673 -2.94 21.57 19.33
CA ARG A 673 -2.41 21.33 20.66
C ARG A 673 -1.67 22.57 21.15
N THR A 674 -2.15 23.16 22.23
CA THR A 674 -1.57 24.35 22.83
C THR A 674 -0.23 24.04 23.50
N SER A 675 0.55 25.08 23.80
CA SER A 675 1.86 24.96 24.47
C SER A 675 1.80 24.20 25.81
N ASN A 676 0.69 24.29 26.56
CA ASN A 676 0.44 23.53 27.78
C ASN A 676 -0.07 22.08 27.55
N GLY A 677 -0.07 21.60 26.31
CA GLY A 677 -0.45 20.23 25.97
C GLY A 677 -1.95 19.95 25.87
N ARG A 678 -2.83 20.94 26.07
CA ARG A 678 -4.28 20.82 25.87
C ARG A 678 -4.64 20.89 24.38
N VAL A 679 -5.80 20.35 23.98
CA VAL A 679 -6.28 20.41 22.60
C VAL A 679 -7.47 21.36 22.54
N THR A 680 -7.43 22.33 21.63
CA THR A 680 -8.52 23.29 21.40
C THR A 680 -9.15 23.10 20.02
N LYS A 681 -10.41 23.51 19.87
CA LYS A 681 -11.06 23.58 18.54
C LYS A 681 -10.80 24.90 17.82
N ASN A 682 -10.43 25.95 18.57
CA ASN A 682 -10.22 27.29 18.03
C ASN A 682 -8.76 27.49 17.58
N ALA A 683 -8.58 27.77 16.29
CA ALA A 683 -7.26 28.01 15.70
C ALA A 683 -6.56 29.26 16.27
N VAL A 684 -7.34 30.28 16.66
CA VAL A 684 -6.83 31.53 17.22
C VAL A 684 -6.22 31.26 18.59
N SER A 685 -6.95 30.62 19.49
CA SER A 685 -6.44 30.24 20.82
C SER A 685 -5.21 29.33 20.73
N PHE A 686 -5.18 28.41 19.75
CA PHE A 686 -4.02 27.59 19.46
C PHE A 686 -2.81 28.44 19.06
N ALA A 687 -2.96 29.33 18.07
CA ALA A 687 -1.88 30.19 17.60
C ALA A 687 -1.33 31.12 18.69
N HIS A 688 -2.21 31.72 19.51
CA HIS A 688 -1.80 32.57 20.63
C HIS A 688 -1.05 31.81 21.73
N SER A 689 -1.36 30.53 21.95
CA SER A 689 -0.67 29.74 22.98
C SER A 689 0.82 29.53 22.72
N TRP A 690 1.27 29.72 21.47
CA TRP A 690 2.66 29.61 21.04
C TRP A 690 3.39 30.96 20.97
N VAL A 691 2.77 32.04 21.45
CA VAL A 691 3.40 33.36 21.58
C VAL A 691 4.18 33.42 22.91
N LEU A 692 5.44 33.84 22.84
CA LEU A 692 6.27 34.07 24.01
C LEU A 692 5.95 35.46 24.61
N PRO A 693 5.70 35.55 25.92
CA PRO A 693 5.51 36.83 26.58
C PRO A 693 6.79 37.67 26.53
N ALA A 694 6.66 38.95 26.21
CA ALA A 694 7.75 39.92 26.23
C ALA A 694 7.21 41.29 26.65
N GLU A 695 8.03 42.10 27.34
CA GLU A 695 7.64 43.41 27.87
C GLU A 695 7.09 44.37 26.80
N ASN A 696 7.51 44.22 25.54
CA ASN A 696 7.16 45.12 24.43
C ASN A 696 6.13 44.53 23.45
N CYS A 697 5.43 43.46 23.81
CA CYS A 697 4.38 42.86 22.98
C CYS A 697 3.17 43.81 22.82
N ARG A 698 2.78 44.15 21.59
CA ARG A 698 1.60 44.99 21.29
C ARG A 698 0.55 44.22 20.49
N ASP A 699 -0.70 44.26 20.93
CA ASP A 699 -1.83 43.67 20.19
C ASP A 699 -2.08 44.46 18.88
N THR A 700 -2.86 43.89 17.95
CA THR A 700 -3.24 44.49 16.66
C THR A 700 -3.95 45.85 16.77
N THR A 701 -4.42 46.20 17.97
CA THR A 701 -5.06 47.48 18.33
C THR A 701 -4.13 48.47 19.03
N GLY A 702 -2.84 48.13 19.24
CA GLY A 702 -1.83 49.02 19.81
C GLY A 702 -1.71 49.01 21.34
N ASN A 703 -2.53 48.22 22.05
CA ASN A 703 -2.47 48.12 23.51
C ASN A 703 -1.45 47.08 24.00
N MET A 704 -0.73 47.42 25.09
CA MET A 704 0.20 46.54 25.79
C MET A 704 -0.61 45.54 26.64
N LYS A 705 -0.48 44.24 26.39
CA LYS A 705 -1.07 43.21 27.26
C LYS A 705 0.00 42.68 28.21
N ASP A 706 -0.23 42.84 29.51
CA ASP A 706 0.39 41.99 30.52
C ASP A 706 -0.11 40.55 30.30
N LEU A 707 0.71 39.71 29.67
CA LEU A 707 0.46 38.27 29.51
C LEU A 707 0.83 37.48 30.79
N THR A 708 1.02 38.16 31.93
CA THR A 708 1.55 37.63 33.19
C THR A 708 0.47 37.17 34.17
N ARG A 709 -0.52 36.35 33.78
CA ARG A 709 -1.26 35.53 34.78
C ARG A 709 -2.05 34.36 34.21
N THR A 710 -1.36 33.38 33.66
CA THR A 710 -1.85 31.99 33.60
C THR A 710 -0.66 31.10 33.91
N GLU A 711 -0.72 30.34 34.99
CA GLU A 711 0.37 29.51 35.53
C GLU A 711 1.09 28.73 34.43
N PHE A 712 2.29 29.18 34.10
CA PHE A 712 3.30 28.44 33.36
C PHE A 712 4.03 27.55 34.37
N GLU A 713 3.57 26.32 34.55
CA GLU A 713 4.43 25.29 35.14
C GLU A 713 5.43 24.81 34.07
N PHE A 714 6.67 25.27 34.21
CA PHE A 714 7.83 24.67 33.55
C PHE A 714 8.04 23.27 34.15
N ASN A 715 7.69 22.21 33.42
CA ASN A 715 8.08 20.86 33.82
C ASN A 715 9.52 20.58 33.38
N SER A 716 10.45 20.98 34.25
CA SER A 716 11.74 20.32 34.42
C SER A 716 11.50 18.93 35.02
N PHE A 717 12.09 17.89 34.44
CA PHE A 717 12.13 16.55 35.03
C PHE A 717 12.77 16.61 36.42
N LEU A 718 12.03 16.25 37.48
CA LEU A 718 12.60 15.76 38.74
C LEU A 718 11.63 14.79 39.41
N TYR A 719 12.12 13.59 39.73
CA TYR A 719 11.46 12.58 40.56
C TYR A 719 11.17 13.14 41.96
N CYS A 720 9.96 12.95 42.50
CA CYS A 720 9.73 12.67 43.93
C CYS A 720 8.29 12.19 44.23
N LEU A 721 8.19 11.31 45.24
CA LEU A 721 6.99 10.64 45.78
C LEU A 721 5.99 11.58 46.48
N ASP A 722 4.72 11.15 46.50
CA ASP A 722 3.60 11.36 47.46
C ASP A 722 3.58 12.57 48.43
N LEU A 723 2.51 13.41 48.36
CA LEU A 723 1.56 13.82 49.45
C LEU A 723 0.82 15.16 49.16
N LEU A 724 -0.43 15.26 49.66
CA LEU A 724 -1.42 16.37 49.53
C LEU A 724 -1.00 17.73 50.15
N VAL A 725 -1.60 18.84 49.68
CA VAL A 725 -2.60 19.72 50.38
C VAL A 725 -2.84 21.05 49.61
N CYS A 726 -4.10 21.49 49.53
CA CYS A 726 -4.62 22.70 48.88
C CYS A 726 -4.49 23.99 49.73
N ALA A 727 -4.48 25.17 49.11
CA ALA A 727 -4.92 26.43 49.74
C ALA A 727 -5.49 27.46 48.74
N ASP A 728 -6.78 27.73 48.91
CA ASP A 728 -7.58 28.96 48.89
C ASP A 728 -7.75 29.92 47.68
N ALA A 729 -9.03 30.26 47.51
CA ALA A 729 -9.66 31.05 46.47
C ALA A 729 -9.90 32.51 46.88
N ALA A 730 -9.95 33.43 45.91
CA ALA A 730 -10.60 34.74 46.05
C ALA A 730 -11.24 35.22 44.72
N VAL A 731 -12.33 35.99 44.89
CA VAL A 731 -13.48 36.27 44.01
C VAL A 731 -13.22 37.26 42.84
N ILE A 732 -13.98 37.11 41.74
CA ILE A 732 -14.00 37.97 40.53
C ILE A 732 -15.25 38.90 40.52
N PRO A 733 -15.15 40.20 40.14
CA PRO A 733 -16.29 41.09 39.86
C PRO A 733 -16.81 41.06 38.40
N GLN A 734 -18.02 41.58 38.22
CA GLN A 734 -19.06 41.15 37.29
C GLN A 734 -19.11 41.84 35.91
N ASP A 735 -17.98 42.23 35.33
CA ASP A 735 -17.93 42.94 34.02
C ASP A 735 -17.43 42.08 32.84
N PHE A 736 -17.26 40.77 33.02
CA PHE A 736 -16.71 39.86 32.01
C PHE A 736 -17.73 39.37 30.95
N TYR A 737 -19.01 39.78 31.06
CA TYR A 737 -20.10 39.13 30.32
C TYR A 737 -20.37 39.67 28.91
N ASN A 738 -19.77 40.79 28.48
CA ASN A 738 -20.15 41.44 27.21
C ASN A 738 -19.25 41.16 26.00
N TYR A 739 -18.17 40.36 26.13
CA TYR A 739 -17.24 40.12 25.00
C TYR A 739 -16.84 38.67 24.72
N SER A 740 -17.56 37.67 25.25
CA SER A 740 -17.30 36.26 24.90
C SER A 740 -18.54 35.59 24.29
N VAL A 741 -18.42 35.17 23.02
CA VAL A 741 -19.44 34.42 22.27
C VAL A 741 -19.42 32.91 22.64
N ASP A 742 -18.65 32.51 23.65
CA ASP A 742 -18.36 31.09 23.92
C ASP A 742 -18.96 30.54 25.25
N MET A 743 -19.98 31.20 25.82
CA MET A 743 -20.62 30.73 27.08
C MET A 743 -22.12 30.41 26.99
N ARG A 744 -22.67 30.14 25.79
CA ARG A 744 -24.08 29.71 25.64
C ARG A 744 -24.34 28.21 25.49
N GLU A 745 -23.31 27.34 25.46
CA GLU A 745 -23.54 25.89 25.22
C GLU A 745 -22.99 24.92 26.27
N THR A 746 -22.58 25.37 27.46
CA THR A 746 -22.24 24.44 28.56
C THR A 746 -23.07 24.72 29.82
N THR A 747 -24.35 24.36 29.79
CA THR A 747 -25.11 24.04 31.01
C THR A 747 -24.81 22.60 31.41
N GLN A 748 -23.80 22.41 32.26
CA GLN A 748 -23.74 21.36 33.29
C GLN A 748 -22.41 21.49 34.06
N ALA A 749 -22.35 22.50 34.93
CA ALA A 749 -21.50 22.42 36.11
C ALA A 749 -22.44 22.41 37.30
N HIS A 750 -22.77 21.21 37.80
CA HIS A 750 -23.10 20.97 39.20
C HIS A 750 -23.08 19.46 39.46
N LEU A 751 -22.53 19.10 40.64
CA LEU A 751 -22.42 17.78 41.26
C LEU A 751 -21.11 17.01 40.98
N ALA A 752 -20.07 17.29 41.77
CA ALA A 752 -19.68 16.42 42.88
C ALA A 752 -18.24 16.71 43.35
N CYS A 753 -18.09 17.71 44.23
CA CYS A 753 -17.05 17.71 45.26
C CYS A 753 -17.73 18.20 46.54
N SER A 754 -18.13 17.25 47.37
CA SER A 754 -18.60 17.51 48.73
C SER A 754 -18.03 16.42 49.62
N CYS A 755 -16.94 16.73 50.32
CA CYS A 755 -16.53 16.02 51.52
C CYS A 755 -16.84 16.93 52.70
N THR A 756 -17.92 16.64 53.43
CA THR A 756 -18.13 17.17 54.79
C THR A 756 -18.29 16.01 55.78
N PRO A 757 -17.78 16.15 57.01
CA PRO A 757 -17.55 15.06 57.96
C PRO A 757 -18.78 14.70 58.79
N GLN A 758 -19.91 14.43 58.14
CA GLN A 758 -21.15 13.91 58.72
C GLN A 758 -22.09 13.56 57.56
N CYS A 759 -22.17 12.30 57.16
CA CYS A 759 -23.34 11.84 56.41
C CYS A 759 -24.53 11.79 57.39
N ALA A 760 -25.43 12.76 57.27
CA ALA A 760 -26.81 12.74 57.75
C ALA A 760 -27.68 13.48 56.74
#